data_AF-A0AAD8YDJ8-F1
#
_entry.id   AF-A0AAD8YDJ8-F1
#
_cell.length_a   1.000
_cell.length_b   1.000
_cell.length_c   1.000
_cell.angle_alpha   90.00
_cell.angle_beta   90.00
_cell.angle_gamma   90.00
#
_symmetry.space_group_name_H-M   'P 1'
#
loop_
_entity.id
_entity.type
_entity.pdbx_description
1 polymer ?
#
loop_
_entity_poly.entity_id
_entity_poly.type
_entity_poly.pdbx_seq_one_letter_code
_entity_poly.pdbx_strand_id
1 'polypeptide(L)'
;MNRPTTTQLQRRLIAVLLITIAGIVIILTFTSQLEKKNTTLHNNHDDRRTRRRRLQGVMGDLHHLDPKTVEMKGQGTYENNMVYIPPNNDEMVLHHPLLHLQQQQQQEHQHVQLMQQQQLAQQQQPISSPEFNNFNQQNQMLPQQQQQQFQPQPLQQFEQPPMQQFEQPPPQQQQPVQQFEQPQQFEQPQIPQEQPINDNNANTNLENPINVVSNPIQVAPQTPEEAAAVIAAQQENISAASTNINNTPPSTSLQIKPYNINNALETLKAFRYQGFFFIYNSSANEFVIMHATPECDLGCVRIYRIASIIAFALRKNFPEMFPSEEDFAAGAAAGGGNTGGRGGGDLVFVMSTGDVPRIHQKCLSPSTNYCSSNDFAPILQFGSIFVNTDYMPSMIAMPQPVRPHMPCFDEWQLHGRVCQGLQPAQVAPVGDPSGDGGGEEFKGQSSFASGLVFGQELGLVSKPDYWNDLVPQIIWRGTDFVFLHTMFPKMRRPDYQRDISPKEGTRKGGENKRWAIDALWEMGEQLQPRWRGVLLTSEAELEAEEFREGGDITLPWVNIKFASCNFNRKKVDAAENPDFVQLQSVGIRAIGERVNMQEQAKYRYHIDLGGGGGTSWTGTIEKLALPGVLFHHVTPTKDWFYDRLQPWVHYIPVNSDLTDLREKFEWAESHPAEAQKIAEAGTEFARWIGTPEGFGELYQQHLVAPLQGIIEAYQTSPDASEAGKSVLDIIKEKGSPEYTIVSRCSGSYQYSCKDLNGKIPN
;
A
#
# COMPACT_ATOMS: atom_id res chain seq x y z
N MET A 1 67.96 9.93 37.39
CA MET A 1 67.54 9.14 36.21
C MET A 1 68.18 7.76 36.32
N ASN A 2 67.40 6.69 36.56
CA ASN A 2 67.94 5.33 36.56
C ASN A 2 67.45 4.60 35.30
N ARG A 3 68.35 4.39 34.33
CA ARG A 3 68.05 3.54 33.17
C ARG A 3 67.95 2.08 33.65
N PRO A 4 66.92 1.32 33.26
CA PRO A 4 66.84 -0.10 33.60
C PRO A 4 68.02 -0.85 32.97
N THR A 5 68.62 -1.77 33.73
CA THR A 5 69.78 -2.56 33.24
C THR A 5 69.38 -3.46 32.08
N THR A 6 70.35 -3.82 31.24
CA THR A 6 70.14 -4.64 30.03
C THR A 6 69.37 -5.94 30.32
N THR A 7 69.59 -6.53 31.50
CA THR A 7 68.90 -7.72 32.01
C THR A 7 67.40 -7.51 32.25
N GLN A 8 66.98 -6.32 32.68
CA GLN A 8 65.54 -5.99 32.79
C GLN A 8 64.91 -5.80 31.41
N LEU A 9 65.64 -5.21 30.45
CA LEU A 9 65.16 -5.03 29.08
C LEU A 9 64.97 -6.39 28.37
N GLN A 10 65.94 -7.30 28.52
CA GLN A 10 65.82 -8.69 28.06
C GLN A 10 64.64 -9.42 28.71
N ARG A 11 64.42 -9.29 30.03
CA ARG A 11 63.26 -9.90 30.70
C ARG A 11 61.93 -9.37 30.15
N ARG A 12 61.84 -8.08 29.82
CA ARG A 12 60.64 -7.51 29.17
C ARG A 12 60.45 -8.01 27.74
N LEU A 13 61.52 -8.10 26.94
CA LEU A 13 61.48 -8.66 25.59
C LEU A 13 61.06 -10.15 25.60
N ILE A 14 61.59 -10.95 26.52
CA ILE A 14 61.20 -12.36 26.69
C ILE A 14 59.73 -12.46 27.13
N ALA A 15 59.26 -11.61 28.06
CA ALA A 15 57.86 -11.60 28.46
C ALA A 15 56.91 -11.25 27.30
N VAL A 16 57.25 -10.24 26.49
CA VAL A 16 56.48 -9.91 25.27
C VAL A 16 56.50 -11.07 24.28
N LEU A 17 57.65 -11.68 24.01
CA LEU A 17 57.76 -12.82 23.10
C LEU A 17 56.90 -14.01 23.57
N LEU A 18 56.89 -14.32 24.86
CA LEU A 18 56.06 -15.37 25.44
C LEU A 18 54.56 -15.06 25.34
N ILE A 19 54.16 -13.80 25.51
CA ILE A 19 52.76 -13.36 25.32
C ILE A 19 52.35 -13.51 23.85
N THR A 20 53.20 -13.10 22.89
CA THR A 20 52.92 -13.28 21.46
C THR A 20 52.84 -14.75 21.06
N ILE A 21 53.74 -15.60 21.58
CA ILE A 21 53.69 -17.06 21.37
C ILE A 21 52.41 -17.65 21.97
N ALA A 22 52.00 -17.24 23.17
CA ALA A 22 50.75 -17.69 23.79
C ALA A 22 49.52 -17.27 22.95
N GLY A 23 49.50 -16.04 22.41
CA GLY A 23 48.46 -15.58 21.49
C GLY A 23 48.38 -16.41 20.20
N ILE A 24 49.54 -16.71 19.59
CA ILE A 24 49.61 -17.58 18.40
C ILE A 24 49.13 -19.00 18.72
N VAL A 25 49.50 -19.57 19.87
CA VAL A 25 49.02 -20.89 20.31
C VAL A 25 47.50 -20.87 20.53
N ILE A 26 46.95 -19.83 21.14
CA ILE A 26 45.49 -19.67 21.32
C ILE A 26 44.79 -19.65 19.94
N ILE A 27 45.27 -18.84 19.00
CA ILE A 27 44.73 -18.76 17.64
C ILE A 27 44.77 -20.13 16.95
N LEU A 28 45.91 -20.84 17.02
CA LEU A 28 46.06 -22.18 16.42
C LEU A 28 45.18 -23.25 17.10
N THR A 29 44.92 -23.14 18.41
CA THR A 29 43.94 -24.01 19.07
C THR A 29 42.51 -23.67 18.65
N PHE A 30 42.19 -22.41 18.39
CA PHE A 30 40.87 -21.99 17.90
C PHE A 30 40.61 -22.46 16.46
N THR A 31 41.58 -22.35 15.55
CA THR A 31 41.44 -22.89 14.18
C THR A 31 41.33 -24.42 14.19
N SER A 32 42.11 -25.11 15.03
CA SER A 32 42.00 -26.58 15.19
C SER A 32 40.66 -27.02 15.79
N GLN A 33 40.01 -26.22 16.63
CA GLN A 33 38.64 -26.47 17.11
C GLN A 33 37.60 -26.25 16.01
N LEU A 34 37.79 -25.26 15.13
CA LEU A 34 36.90 -25.01 13.99
C LEU A 34 36.97 -26.13 12.93
N GLU A 35 38.17 -26.62 12.59
CA GLU A 35 38.32 -27.78 11.69
C GLU A 35 37.69 -29.06 12.25
N LYS A 36 37.79 -29.28 13.57
CA LYS A 36 37.15 -30.44 14.24
C LYS A 36 35.62 -30.35 14.28
N LYS A 37 35.04 -29.15 14.34
CA LYS A 37 33.59 -28.97 14.16
C LYS A 37 33.16 -29.30 12.72
N ASN A 38 33.89 -28.84 11.72
CA ASN A 38 33.56 -29.11 10.31
C ASN A 38 33.79 -30.58 9.87
N THR A 39 34.46 -31.40 10.67
CA THR A 39 34.65 -32.84 10.40
C THR A 39 33.73 -33.76 11.23
N THR A 40 32.83 -33.21 12.05
CA THR A 40 31.88 -33.99 12.88
C THR A 40 30.41 -33.69 12.56
N LEU A 41 30.09 -33.56 11.26
CA LEU A 41 28.71 -33.50 10.73
C LEU A 41 28.46 -34.54 9.62
N HIS A 42 29.23 -35.62 9.64
CA HIS A 42 28.96 -36.86 8.93
C HIS A 42 28.89 -38.02 9.93
N ASN A 43 27.96 -38.95 9.68
CA ASN A 43 27.62 -40.14 10.46
C ASN A 43 26.83 -39.92 11.77
N ASN A 44 25.58 -40.40 11.70
CA ASN A 44 24.80 -41.03 12.77
C ASN A 44 24.34 -40.20 13.99
N HIS A 45 23.02 -40.17 14.16
CA HIS A 45 22.46 -40.88 15.31
C HIS A 45 21.15 -41.60 14.99
N ASP A 46 21.24 -42.92 14.83
CA ASP A 46 20.14 -43.86 15.08
C ASP A 46 20.25 -44.37 16.54
N ASP A 47 19.34 -45.28 16.91
CA ASP A 47 19.17 -46.00 18.17
C ASP A 47 18.71 -45.19 19.40
N ARG A 48 17.47 -45.49 19.82
CA ARG A 48 17.28 -46.25 21.07
C ARG A 48 16.02 -47.12 21.06
N ARG A 49 16.19 -48.41 20.73
CA ARG A 49 15.13 -49.42 20.84
C ARG A 49 14.98 -49.99 22.26
N THR A 50 13.86 -49.73 22.93
CA THR A 50 13.32 -50.58 24.03
C THR A 50 11.85 -50.16 24.30
N ARG A 51 10.84 -51.03 24.51
CA ARG A 51 10.77 -52.50 24.66
C ARG A 51 9.64 -53.13 23.83
N ARG A 52 9.76 -54.46 23.65
CA ARG A 52 8.84 -55.43 23.02
C ARG A 52 7.34 -55.39 23.45
N ARG A 53 6.50 -55.78 22.47
CA ARG A 53 5.36 -56.76 22.48
C ARG A 53 3.89 -56.27 22.55
N ARG A 54 3.05 -57.03 21.83
CA ARG A 54 1.58 -57.02 21.66
C ARG A 54 1.07 -55.90 20.73
N LEU A 55 0.22 -56.14 19.72
CA LEU A 55 -0.44 -57.38 19.25
C LEU A 55 -0.25 -57.58 17.73
N GLN A 56 -0.50 -58.81 17.25
CA GLN A 56 -0.61 -59.13 15.82
C GLN A 56 -2.08 -59.10 15.39
N GLY A 57 -2.38 -58.77 14.13
CA GLY A 57 -3.74 -58.78 13.61
C GLY A 57 -3.81 -58.70 12.07
N VAL A 58 -3.88 -59.88 11.43
CA VAL A 58 -4.28 -60.13 10.04
C VAL A 58 -3.39 -59.55 8.92
N MET A 59 -2.91 -60.45 8.05
CA MET A 59 -2.47 -60.16 6.68
C MET A 59 -3.54 -60.65 5.69
N GLY A 60 -3.62 -59.98 4.55
CA GLY A 60 -4.16 -60.44 3.27
C GLY A 60 -3.70 -59.41 2.23
N ASP A 61 -2.75 -59.72 1.34
CA ASP A 61 -2.92 -60.52 0.11
C ASP A 61 -3.91 -59.83 -0.86
N LEU A 62 -3.58 -59.52 -2.12
CA LEU A 62 -2.51 -60.06 -2.98
C LEU A 62 -2.28 -59.17 -4.23
N HIS A 63 -1.03 -59.04 -4.72
CA HIS A 63 -0.64 -58.65 -6.11
C HIS A 63 -1.08 -57.26 -6.68
N HIS A 64 -0.39 -56.59 -7.63
CA HIS A 64 0.92 -56.82 -8.28
C HIS A 64 1.48 -55.51 -8.90
N LEU A 65 2.71 -55.58 -9.43
CA LEU A 65 3.44 -54.65 -10.31
C LEU A 65 4.10 -53.38 -9.72
N ASP A 66 5.41 -53.33 -10.00
CA ASP A 66 6.46 -52.31 -9.86
C ASP A 66 7.52 -52.71 -10.94
N PRO A 67 8.44 -51.87 -11.45
CA PRO A 67 8.71 -50.46 -11.15
C PRO A 67 8.71 -49.49 -12.35
N LYS A 68 8.66 -48.19 -12.05
CA LYS A 68 9.76 -47.27 -12.39
C LYS A 68 9.70 -45.94 -11.62
N THR A 69 10.50 -45.86 -10.57
CA THR A 69 10.78 -44.62 -9.82
C THR A 69 11.55 -43.61 -10.67
N VAL A 70 11.12 -42.34 -10.58
CA VAL A 70 12.02 -41.18 -10.56
C VAL A 70 11.75 -40.47 -9.25
N GLU A 71 12.72 -40.46 -8.33
CA GLU A 71 12.61 -39.69 -7.10
C GLU A 71 12.83 -38.19 -7.39
N MET A 72 11.89 -37.34 -6.97
CA MET A 72 12.18 -35.95 -6.65
C MET A 72 11.82 -35.69 -5.19
N LYS A 73 12.80 -35.86 -4.30
CA LYS A 73 12.81 -35.27 -2.96
C LYS A 73 13.53 -33.92 -3.05
N GLY A 74 12.94 -32.85 -2.51
CA GLY A 74 13.58 -31.53 -2.56
C GLY A 74 12.68 -30.36 -2.20
N GLN A 75 12.17 -30.35 -0.96
CA GLN A 75 11.69 -29.19 -0.19
C GLN A 75 11.51 -27.85 -0.94
N GLY A 76 10.26 -27.51 -1.28
CA GLY A 76 9.87 -26.14 -1.64
C GLY A 76 9.18 -25.44 -0.47
N THR A 77 9.86 -24.50 0.18
CA THR A 77 9.24 -23.52 1.07
C THR A 77 8.64 -22.40 0.23
N TYR A 78 7.31 -22.37 0.11
CA TYR A 78 6.59 -21.35 -0.67
C TYR A 78 6.09 -20.23 0.23
N GLU A 79 6.79 -19.10 0.21
CA GLU A 79 6.40 -17.87 0.89
C GLU A 79 5.27 -17.10 0.17
N ASN A 80 4.83 -15.99 0.78
CA ASN A 80 3.81 -15.04 0.30
C ASN A 80 4.21 -14.22 -0.96
N ASN A 81 4.91 -14.83 -1.91
CA ASN A 81 5.32 -14.20 -3.17
C ASN A 81 4.19 -14.24 -4.22
N MET A 82 3.17 -13.37 -4.08
CA MET A 82 2.23 -13.12 -5.18
C MET A 82 2.92 -12.39 -6.33
N VAL A 83 3.37 -13.17 -7.31
CA VAL A 83 3.92 -12.67 -8.57
C VAL A 83 2.84 -11.88 -9.32
N TYR A 84 3.07 -10.59 -9.57
CA TYR A 84 2.25 -9.84 -10.52
C TYR A 84 2.52 -10.35 -11.95
N ILE A 85 1.54 -11.07 -12.51
CA ILE A 85 1.47 -11.36 -13.93
C ILE A 85 0.65 -10.22 -14.55
N PRO A 86 1.20 -9.43 -15.51
CA PRO A 86 0.40 -8.46 -16.23
C PRO A 86 -0.65 -9.22 -17.06
N PRO A 87 -1.89 -8.72 -17.17
CA PRO A 87 -2.85 -9.31 -18.09
C PRO A 87 -2.29 -9.19 -19.52
N ASN A 88 -2.11 -10.33 -20.19
CA ASN A 88 -1.93 -10.32 -21.62
C ASN A 88 -3.21 -9.75 -22.27
N ASN A 89 -3.06 -9.00 -23.35
CA ASN A 89 -4.17 -8.82 -24.28
C ASN A 89 -4.55 -10.20 -24.86
N ASP A 90 -5.82 -10.39 -25.19
CA ASP A 90 -6.38 -11.69 -25.55
C ASP A 90 -5.76 -12.35 -26.80
N GLU A 91 -6.03 -13.66 -26.93
CA GLU A 91 -5.74 -14.54 -28.07
C GLU A 91 -4.27 -14.89 -28.36
N MET A 92 -3.81 -15.98 -27.71
CA MET A 92 -2.91 -16.95 -28.38
C MET A 92 -3.42 -18.38 -28.15
N VAL A 93 -4.25 -18.87 -29.08
CA VAL A 93 -4.67 -20.28 -29.13
C VAL A 93 -3.53 -21.14 -29.71
N LEU A 94 -3.12 -22.17 -28.97
CA LEU A 94 -2.15 -23.15 -29.44
C LEU A 94 -2.75 -24.05 -30.53
N HIS A 95 -2.30 -23.88 -31.78
CA HIS A 95 -2.55 -24.84 -32.85
C HIS A 95 -1.27 -25.43 -33.45
N HIS A 96 -1.28 -26.74 -33.63
CA HIS A 96 -0.18 -27.53 -34.19
C HIS A 96 0.02 -27.20 -35.69
N PRO A 97 1.25 -27.18 -36.23
CA PRO A 97 1.53 -26.54 -37.51
C PRO A 97 1.13 -27.41 -38.72
N LEU A 98 0.41 -26.80 -39.68
CA LEU A 98 0.41 -27.20 -41.10
C LEU A 98 -0.15 -26.12 -42.05
N LEU A 99 -1.05 -25.24 -41.60
CA LEU A 99 -1.60 -24.15 -42.45
C LEU A 99 -0.61 -22.99 -42.72
N HIS A 100 0.31 -22.71 -41.80
CA HIS A 100 1.09 -21.47 -41.79
C HIS A 100 1.97 -21.27 -43.04
N LEU A 101 2.44 -22.38 -43.65
CA LEU A 101 3.31 -22.35 -44.82
C LEU A 101 2.61 -21.77 -46.07
N GLN A 102 1.29 -21.95 -46.18
CA GLN A 102 0.53 -21.59 -47.38
C GLN A 102 0.13 -20.10 -47.40
N GLN A 103 -0.19 -19.51 -46.23
CA GLN A 103 -0.39 -18.07 -46.12
C GLN A 103 0.92 -17.29 -46.27
N GLN A 104 2.02 -17.78 -45.69
CA GLN A 104 3.32 -17.12 -45.82
C GLN A 104 3.78 -17.04 -47.29
N GLN A 105 3.62 -18.13 -48.07
CA GLN A 105 3.91 -18.13 -49.50
C GLN A 105 3.05 -17.13 -50.30
N GLN A 106 1.77 -16.92 -49.93
CA GLN A 106 0.93 -15.91 -50.58
C GLN A 106 1.36 -14.48 -50.26
N GLN A 107 1.71 -14.19 -48.99
CA GLN A 107 2.18 -12.87 -48.59
C GLN A 107 3.54 -12.53 -49.22
N GLU A 108 4.47 -13.50 -49.27
CA GLU A 108 5.76 -13.33 -49.96
C GLU A 108 5.57 -13.06 -51.47
N HIS A 109 4.64 -13.73 -52.14
CA HIS A 109 4.31 -13.45 -53.55
C HIS A 109 3.75 -12.05 -53.77
N GLN A 110 2.86 -11.57 -52.90
CA GLN A 110 2.32 -10.21 -52.98
C GLN A 110 3.40 -9.15 -52.71
N HIS A 111 4.30 -9.39 -51.76
CA HIS A 111 5.39 -8.47 -51.44
C HIS A 111 6.42 -8.38 -52.59
N VAL A 112 6.75 -9.50 -53.24
CA VAL A 112 7.61 -9.53 -54.43
C VAL A 112 6.98 -8.79 -55.62
N GLN A 113 5.67 -8.94 -55.86
CA GLN A 113 4.99 -8.17 -56.92
C GLN A 113 4.99 -6.66 -56.65
N LEU A 114 4.78 -6.24 -55.41
CA LEU A 114 4.81 -4.81 -55.04
C LEU A 114 6.21 -4.20 -55.22
N MET A 115 7.25 -4.95 -54.82
CA MET A 115 8.66 -4.57 -55.04
C MET A 115 9.01 -4.47 -56.53
N GLN A 116 8.54 -5.39 -57.38
CA GLN A 116 8.76 -5.30 -58.83
C GLN A 116 8.07 -4.08 -59.46
N GLN A 117 6.85 -3.75 -59.05
CA GLN A 117 6.16 -2.55 -59.56
C GLN A 117 6.88 -1.25 -59.15
N GLN A 118 7.40 -1.16 -57.92
CA GLN A 118 8.15 0.01 -57.47
C GLN A 118 9.52 0.15 -58.15
N GLN A 119 10.21 -0.95 -58.47
CA GLN A 119 11.47 -0.90 -59.22
C GLN A 119 11.27 -0.50 -60.69
N LEU A 120 10.21 -0.98 -61.35
CA LEU A 120 9.86 -0.58 -62.71
C LEU A 120 9.54 0.92 -62.83
N ALA A 121 9.01 1.54 -61.77
CA ALA A 121 8.66 2.96 -61.74
C ALA A 121 9.86 3.93 -61.62
N GLN A 122 11.11 3.44 -61.44
CA GLN A 122 12.28 4.28 -61.16
C GLN A 122 13.41 4.23 -62.22
N GLN A 123 13.26 3.47 -63.31
CA GLN A 123 14.37 3.21 -64.25
C GLN A 123 14.11 3.51 -65.74
N GLN A 124 13.16 4.38 -66.09
CA GLN A 124 13.03 4.94 -67.44
C GLN A 124 12.98 6.48 -67.41
N GLN A 125 13.71 7.12 -68.34
CA GLN A 125 14.13 8.52 -68.26
C GLN A 125 13.49 9.43 -69.38
N PRO A 126 14.20 10.24 -70.21
CA PRO A 126 14.23 11.70 -69.99
C PRO A 126 13.98 12.61 -71.23
N ILE A 127 13.85 13.92 -70.96
CA ILE A 127 14.36 15.08 -71.75
C ILE A 127 13.84 15.36 -73.20
N SER A 128 13.63 16.67 -73.48
CA SER A 128 13.59 17.40 -74.79
C SER A 128 12.24 17.77 -75.45
N SER A 129 12.33 18.71 -76.41
CA SER A 129 11.34 19.66 -76.97
C SER A 129 11.20 19.50 -78.53
N PRO A 130 10.57 20.37 -79.38
CA PRO A 130 9.97 21.72 -79.19
C PRO A 130 8.67 22.07 -80.01
N GLU A 131 8.24 23.37 -79.94
CA GLU A 131 7.47 24.17 -80.95
C GLU A 131 5.98 23.81 -81.27
N PHE A 132 5.08 24.71 -81.73
CA PHE A 132 5.15 26.12 -82.20
C PHE A 132 3.79 26.89 -82.09
N ASN A 133 3.79 28.20 -81.75
CA ASN A 133 2.77 29.27 -82.04
C ASN A 133 1.33 29.19 -81.40
N ASN A 134 0.58 30.29 -81.17
CA ASN A 134 0.74 31.72 -81.54
C ASN A 134 -0.04 32.72 -80.63
N PHE A 135 0.50 33.95 -80.45
CA PHE A 135 -0.21 35.25 -80.19
C PHE A 135 -0.96 35.49 -78.84
N ASN A 136 -1.02 36.70 -78.22
CA ASN A 136 -0.49 38.03 -78.59
C ASN A 136 -0.39 39.03 -77.39
N GLN A 137 0.65 39.90 -77.34
CA GLN A 137 0.75 41.26 -76.70
C GLN A 137 0.47 41.44 -75.16
N GLN A 138 1.07 42.39 -74.41
CA GLN A 138 2.05 43.47 -74.69
C GLN A 138 2.86 43.90 -73.44
N ASN A 139 4.14 44.31 -73.65
CA ASN A 139 5.03 45.29 -72.95
C ASN A 139 4.69 45.89 -71.55
N GLN A 140 5.61 46.30 -70.65
CA GLN A 140 7.10 46.36 -70.45
C GLN A 140 7.36 46.90 -68.99
N MET A 141 8.53 47.16 -68.38
CA MET A 141 9.97 47.19 -68.74
C MET A 141 10.88 46.85 -67.50
N LEU A 142 12.14 47.34 -67.44
CA LEU A 142 13.19 47.19 -66.39
C LEU A 142 14.06 48.52 -66.35
N PRO A 143 15.27 48.70 -65.73
CA PRO A 143 16.18 47.80 -64.96
C PRO A 143 16.96 48.36 -63.69
N GLN A 144 17.54 47.42 -62.90
CA GLN A 144 18.93 47.39 -62.31
C GLN A 144 19.48 48.19 -61.08
N GLN A 145 20.27 47.44 -60.27
CA GLN A 145 21.50 47.73 -59.47
C GLN A 145 21.46 48.71 -58.26
N GLN A 146 22.05 48.42 -57.08
CA GLN A 146 23.45 48.00 -56.80
C GLN A 146 23.63 47.08 -55.55
N GLN A 147 24.88 46.66 -55.26
CA GLN A 147 25.33 45.90 -54.07
C GLN A 147 26.38 46.68 -53.26
N GLN A 148 26.53 46.40 -51.96
CA GLN A 148 27.81 46.43 -51.24
C GLN A 148 27.76 45.63 -49.90
N GLN A 149 28.93 45.37 -49.29
CA GLN A 149 29.14 44.44 -48.15
C GLN A 149 30.11 45.03 -47.10
N PHE A 150 30.30 44.29 -45.98
CA PHE A 150 31.44 44.25 -45.02
C PHE A 150 31.32 44.93 -43.62
N GLN A 151 31.03 44.08 -42.62
CA GLN A 151 31.84 43.76 -41.40
C GLN A 151 32.12 44.85 -40.30
N PRO A 152 32.53 44.46 -39.04
CA PRO A 152 32.21 45.24 -37.81
C PRO A 152 33.41 45.59 -36.85
N GLN A 153 33.07 46.02 -35.61
CA GLN A 153 33.89 46.29 -34.38
C GLN A 153 34.35 47.76 -34.13
N PRO A 154 34.82 48.18 -32.91
CA PRO A 154 34.87 47.53 -31.56
C PRO A 154 34.40 48.39 -30.33
N LEU A 155 34.36 47.72 -29.15
CA LEU A 155 34.55 48.12 -27.73
C LEU A 155 34.74 49.59 -27.25
N GLN A 156 34.20 49.89 -26.05
CA GLN A 156 34.86 50.68 -24.98
C GLN A 156 34.28 50.40 -23.56
N GLN A 157 35.03 50.73 -22.49
CA GLN A 157 34.69 50.62 -21.04
C GLN A 157 34.93 51.98 -20.34
N PHE A 158 34.45 52.22 -19.10
CA PHE A 158 35.16 53.02 -18.05
C PHE A 158 34.49 53.04 -16.64
N GLU A 159 35.25 52.61 -15.62
CA GLU A 159 35.40 53.04 -14.18
C GLU A 159 34.25 53.37 -13.16
N GLN A 160 34.63 53.30 -11.87
CA GLN A 160 33.93 53.70 -10.60
C GLN A 160 34.59 55.01 -10.03
N PRO A 161 34.50 55.51 -8.75
CA PRO A 161 33.83 55.11 -7.46
C PRO A 161 33.10 56.34 -6.78
N PRO A 162 32.96 56.59 -5.43
CA PRO A 162 33.24 55.82 -4.18
C PRO A 162 32.11 55.87 -3.09
N MET A 163 32.43 55.46 -1.84
CA MET A 163 31.55 55.33 -0.65
C MET A 163 31.34 56.62 0.18
N GLN A 164 30.31 56.62 1.06
CA GLN A 164 30.33 57.28 2.37
C GLN A 164 29.44 56.56 3.43
N GLN A 165 29.38 57.04 4.68
CA GLN A 165 29.06 56.24 5.89
C GLN A 165 28.04 56.86 6.87
N PHE A 166 27.38 55.98 7.65
CA PHE A 166 26.78 56.13 9.01
C PHE A 166 25.94 57.36 9.41
N GLU A 167 24.73 57.10 9.94
CA GLU A 167 24.27 57.64 11.24
C GLU A 167 23.10 56.81 11.85
N GLN A 168 22.67 57.09 13.09
CA GLN A 168 21.66 56.31 13.85
C GLN A 168 20.50 57.17 14.43
N PRO A 169 19.35 56.57 14.84
CA PRO A 169 18.08 57.29 15.03
C PRO A 169 17.74 57.71 16.48
N PRO A 170 16.93 58.77 16.67
CA PRO A 170 16.18 59.08 17.89
C PRO A 170 14.64 59.10 17.63
N PRO A 171 13.74 59.47 18.57
CA PRO A 171 13.02 58.46 19.37
C PRO A 171 11.48 58.54 19.34
N GLN A 172 10.81 57.59 19.99
CA GLN A 172 9.34 57.49 20.12
C GLN A 172 8.71 58.63 20.95
N GLN A 173 7.49 59.07 20.56
CA GLN A 173 6.47 59.64 21.45
C GLN A 173 5.05 59.20 21.03
N GLN A 174 4.02 59.51 21.83
CA GLN A 174 2.76 58.74 21.92
C GLN A 174 1.50 59.50 21.45
N GLN A 175 0.50 58.71 20.99
CA GLN A 175 -0.98 58.83 21.12
C GLN A 175 -1.66 60.20 21.41
N PRO A 176 -2.86 60.46 20.82
CA PRO A 176 -4.10 59.95 21.43
C PRO A 176 -5.18 59.42 20.45
N VAL A 177 -6.32 59.03 21.02
CA VAL A 177 -7.43 58.26 20.41
C VAL A 177 -8.75 59.04 20.53
N GLN A 178 -9.63 59.05 19.51
CA GLN A 178 -11.09 58.77 19.63
C GLN A 178 -11.92 58.94 18.34
N GLN A 179 -12.83 57.98 18.12
CA GLN A 179 -14.21 58.05 17.57
C GLN A 179 -14.58 58.90 16.34
N PHE A 180 -15.36 58.29 15.43
CA PHE A 180 -16.63 58.85 14.91
C PHE A 180 -17.55 57.72 14.40
N GLU A 181 -18.84 58.03 14.16
CA GLU A 181 -19.94 57.06 13.94
C GLU A 181 -20.33 56.84 12.45
N GLN A 182 -21.37 56.03 12.20
CA GLN A 182 -21.89 55.62 10.87
C GLN A 182 -22.56 56.77 10.09
N PRO A 183 -22.88 56.55 8.79
CA PRO A 183 -24.30 56.24 8.49
C PRO A 183 -24.58 55.16 7.42
N GLN A 184 -25.88 54.82 7.34
CA GLN A 184 -26.69 54.00 6.42
C GLN A 184 -26.54 54.34 4.91
N GLN A 185 -27.10 53.64 3.89
CA GLN A 185 -27.69 52.29 3.63
C GLN A 185 -27.91 52.15 2.10
N PHE A 186 -28.07 50.93 1.56
CA PHE A 186 -28.93 50.56 0.40
C PHE A 186 -28.91 49.02 0.24
N GLU A 187 -29.89 48.29 0.79
CA GLU A 187 -31.08 47.71 0.12
C GLU A 187 -30.87 46.38 -0.63
N GLN A 188 -31.73 45.39 -0.32
CA GLN A 188 -31.92 44.12 -1.04
C GLN A 188 -33.43 43.95 -1.32
N PRO A 189 -33.85 43.23 -2.38
CA PRO A 189 -35.27 43.04 -2.70
C PRO A 189 -35.95 42.03 -1.75
N GLN A 190 -37.21 42.29 -1.38
CA GLN A 190 -38.00 41.42 -0.51
C GLN A 190 -38.84 40.37 -1.26
N ILE A 191 -39.20 39.29 -0.55
CA ILE A 191 -40.23 38.32 -0.93
C ILE A 191 -41.53 38.67 -0.17
N PRO A 192 -42.72 38.69 -0.81
CA PRO A 192 -43.98 38.97 -0.10
C PRO A 192 -44.44 37.85 0.84
N GLN A 193 -45.16 38.23 1.89
CA GLN A 193 -45.95 37.33 2.75
C GLN A 193 -47.44 37.48 2.44
N GLU A 194 -48.26 36.45 2.72
CA GLU A 194 -49.67 36.66 3.07
C GLU A 194 -50.19 35.57 4.05
N GLN A 195 -51.44 35.70 4.51
CA GLN A 195 -51.89 35.26 5.84
C GLN A 195 -52.78 33.98 5.88
N PRO A 196 -52.98 33.37 7.07
CA PRO A 196 -53.57 32.03 7.19
C PRO A 196 -55.11 32.02 7.22
N ILE A 197 -55.68 30.90 6.75
CA ILE A 197 -57.09 30.51 6.96
C ILE A 197 -57.12 29.08 7.50
N ASN A 198 -58.11 28.79 8.34
CA ASN A 198 -58.25 27.58 9.14
C ASN A 198 -59.46 26.76 8.66
N ASP A 199 -59.31 25.48 8.28
CA ASP A 199 -60.43 24.53 8.28
C ASP A 199 -60.00 23.05 8.31
N ASN A 200 -60.99 22.15 8.43
CA ASN A 200 -60.85 20.79 9.00
C ASN A 200 -60.90 19.62 7.98
N ASN A 201 -60.41 18.46 8.42
CA ASN A 201 -60.64 17.10 7.90
C ASN A 201 -60.12 16.73 6.49
N ALA A 202 -59.12 15.83 6.43
CA ALA A 202 -59.32 14.41 6.03
C ALA A 202 -57.99 13.63 5.95
N ASN A 203 -58.05 12.30 6.06
CA ASN A 203 -56.92 11.40 5.84
C ASN A 203 -56.60 11.21 4.35
N THR A 204 -55.32 11.29 3.96
CA THR A 204 -54.67 10.26 3.12
C THR A 204 -53.15 10.30 3.32
N ASN A 205 -52.51 9.12 3.38
CA ASN A 205 -51.05 9.01 3.31
C ASN A 205 -50.58 9.29 1.86
N LEU A 206 -49.46 10.00 1.73
CA LEU A 206 -48.59 9.94 0.55
C LEU A 206 -47.17 10.39 0.94
N GLU A 207 -46.19 9.97 0.15
CA GLU A 207 -44.78 9.90 0.54
C GLU A 207 -44.07 11.27 0.47
N ASN A 208 -43.21 11.55 1.45
CA ASN A 208 -42.21 12.61 1.36
C ASN A 208 -40.83 11.98 1.11
N PRO A 209 -40.09 12.35 0.06
CA PRO A 209 -38.72 11.93 -0.11
C PRO A 209 -37.84 12.59 0.97
N ILE A 210 -37.23 11.79 1.83
CA ILE A 210 -36.25 12.31 2.80
C ILE A 210 -34.99 12.69 2.03
N ASN A 211 -34.62 13.97 2.09
CA ASN A 211 -33.37 14.45 1.50
C ASN A 211 -32.19 13.69 2.10
N VAL A 212 -31.46 12.95 1.25
CA VAL A 212 -30.14 12.44 1.58
C VAL A 212 -29.21 13.64 1.68
N VAL A 213 -28.94 14.08 2.91
CA VAL A 213 -27.80 14.96 3.19
C VAL A 213 -26.56 14.10 3.04
N SER A 214 -26.02 14.04 1.83
CA SER A 214 -24.63 13.69 1.63
C SER A 214 -23.80 14.72 2.40
N ASN A 215 -22.97 14.27 3.34
CA ASN A 215 -21.87 15.10 3.79
C ASN A 215 -21.06 15.45 2.53
N PRO A 216 -20.87 16.74 2.18
CA PRO A 216 -19.98 17.10 1.09
C PRO A 216 -18.58 16.56 1.42
N ILE A 217 -17.81 16.26 0.38
CA ILE A 217 -16.43 15.78 0.51
C ILE A 217 -15.69 16.71 1.47
N GLN A 218 -15.33 16.20 2.66
CA GLN A 218 -14.34 16.85 3.49
C GLN A 218 -13.00 16.70 2.77
N VAL A 219 -12.70 17.69 1.93
CA VAL A 219 -11.33 17.97 1.50
C VAL A 219 -10.53 18.09 2.79
N ALA A 220 -9.57 17.19 2.98
CA ALA A 220 -8.70 17.23 4.15
C ALA A 220 -8.09 18.64 4.23
N PRO A 221 -8.09 19.30 5.40
CA PRO A 221 -7.54 20.65 5.54
C PRO A 221 -6.11 20.67 4.98
N GLN A 222 -5.88 21.54 4.00
CA GLN A 222 -4.64 21.61 3.26
C GLN A 222 -3.59 22.41 4.03
N THR A 223 -4.02 23.30 4.92
CA THR A 223 -3.14 24.08 5.80
C THR A 223 -3.39 23.77 7.29
N PRO A 224 -2.41 24.04 8.18
CA PRO A 224 -2.59 23.94 9.63
C PRO A 224 -3.67 24.88 10.17
N GLU A 225 -3.89 26.05 9.55
CA GLU A 225 -4.92 27.02 9.96
C GLU A 225 -6.33 26.51 9.63
N GLU A 226 -6.52 25.89 8.47
CA GLU A 226 -7.77 25.19 8.13
C GLU A 226 -8.05 24.06 9.12
N ALA A 227 -7.02 23.28 9.47
CA ALA A 227 -7.15 22.21 10.46
C ALA A 227 -7.49 22.77 11.85
N ALA A 228 -6.79 23.82 12.30
CA ALA A 228 -7.07 24.50 13.56
C ALA A 228 -8.49 25.07 13.60
N ALA A 229 -9.01 25.60 12.48
CA ALA A 229 -10.39 26.07 12.37
C ALA A 229 -11.41 24.92 12.44
N VAL A 230 -11.15 23.78 11.78
CA VAL A 230 -11.99 22.57 11.88
C VAL A 230 -11.97 22.00 13.30
N ILE A 231 -10.80 21.94 13.94
CA ILE A 231 -10.63 21.49 15.33
C ILE A 231 -11.34 22.44 16.29
N ALA A 232 -11.23 23.77 16.10
CA ALA A 232 -11.95 24.76 16.91
C ALA A 232 -13.48 24.62 16.77
N ALA A 233 -13.99 24.45 15.55
CA ALA A 233 -15.43 24.23 15.30
C ALA A 233 -15.94 22.90 15.90
N GLN A 234 -15.09 21.87 15.98
CA GLN A 234 -15.38 20.65 16.76
C GLN A 234 -15.35 20.94 18.27
N GLN A 235 -14.38 21.71 18.76
CA GLN A 235 -14.21 22.04 20.18
C GLN A 235 -15.31 22.96 20.74
N GLU A 236 -15.87 23.89 19.96
CA GLU A 236 -17.01 24.71 20.40
C GLU A 236 -18.24 23.84 20.75
N ASN A 237 -18.49 22.78 19.97
CA ASN A 237 -19.52 21.77 20.27
C ASN A 237 -19.17 20.87 21.48
N ILE A 238 -17.90 20.84 21.91
CA ILE A 238 -17.39 20.02 23.03
C ILE A 238 -17.27 20.84 24.33
N SER A 239 -17.64 22.13 24.32
CA SER A 239 -17.60 23.04 25.48
C SER A 239 -18.45 22.62 26.71
N ALA A 240 -19.22 21.53 26.60
CA ALA A 240 -19.93 20.89 27.71
C ALA A 240 -19.29 19.59 28.25
N ALA A 241 -18.16 19.12 27.68
CA ALA A 241 -17.59 17.77 27.94
C ALA A 241 -16.04 17.74 28.00
N SER A 242 -15.44 18.61 28.81
CA SER A 242 -13.98 18.77 28.91
C SER A 242 -13.25 17.66 29.70
N THR A 243 -13.08 16.48 29.12
CA THR A 243 -11.87 15.62 29.22
C THR A 243 -12.05 14.37 28.34
N ASN A 244 -11.42 14.34 27.17
CA ASN A 244 -10.89 13.19 26.40
C ASN A 244 -10.81 13.58 24.91
N ILE A 245 -9.60 13.69 24.34
CA ILE A 245 -9.43 13.86 22.88
C ILE A 245 -9.58 12.50 22.16
N ASN A 246 -9.34 11.39 22.86
CA ASN A 246 -9.36 10.03 22.29
C ASN A 246 -10.77 9.39 22.26
N ASN A 247 -11.78 10.01 22.89
CA ASN A 247 -13.11 9.41 23.08
C ASN A 247 -14.18 10.09 22.21
N THR A 248 -13.88 10.36 20.94
CA THR A 248 -14.94 10.59 19.94
C THR A 248 -15.34 9.23 19.37
N PRO A 249 -16.48 8.62 19.77
CA PRO A 249 -16.91 7.40 19.14
C PRO A 249 -17.37 7.74 17.72
N PRO A 250 -17.04 6.94 16.69
CA PRO A 250 -17.71 7.03 15.40
C PRO A 250 -19.16 6.52 15.55
N SER A 251 -20.00 7.32 16.20
CA SER A 251 -21.38 7.02 16.60
C SER A 251 -22.38 7.17 15.44
N THR A 252 -21.95 6.86 14.23
CA THR A 252 -22.84 6.39 13.17
C THR A 252 -22.74 4.87 13.17
N SER A 253 -23.75 4.21 13.75
CA SER A 253 -23.97 2.77 13.54
C SER A 253 -23.84 2.46 12.05
N LEU A 254 -23.08 1.44 11.68
CA LEU A 254 -22.88 1.07 10.27
C LEU A 254 -24.23 0.58 9.69
N GLN A 255 -24.99 1.49 9.08
CA GLN A 255 -26.33 1.20 8.57
C GLN A 255 -26.26 0.41 7.25
N ILE A 256 -26.03 -0.88 7.38
CA ILE A 256 -26.13 -1.84 6.28
C ILE A 256 -27.60 -1.94 5.87
N LYS A 257 -27.87 -1.71 4.58
CA LYS A 257 -29.22 -1.78 4.02
C LYS A 257 -29.73 -3.22 4.05
N PRO A 258 -31.03 -3.46 4.29
CA PRO A 258 -31.59 -4.80 4.20
C PRO A 258 -31.33 -5.44 2.83
N TYR A 259 -30.83 -6.66 2.82
CA TYR A 259 -30.35 -7.33 1.62
C TYR A 259 -30.56 -8.85 1.68
N ASN A 260 -30.56 -9.52 0.54
CA ASN A 260 -30.74 -10.97 0.43
C ASN A 260 -29.74 -11.59 -0.56
N ILE A 261 -29.90 -12.89 -0.83
CA ILE A 261 -29.04 -13.68 -1.73
C ILE A 261 -28.91 -13.08 -3.14
N ASN A 262 -29.96 -12.45 -3.69
CA ASN A 262 -29.93 -11.86 -5.03
C ASN A 262 -29.02 -10.61 -5.07
N ASN A 263 -28.98 -9.84 -3.98
CA ASN A 263 -28.04 -8.72 -3.83
C ASN A 263 -26.59 -9.22 -3.82
N ALA A 264 -26.30 -10.32 -3.12
CA ALA A 264 -24.96 -10.91 -3.09
C ALA A 264 -24.54 -11.48 -4.46
N LEU A 265 -25.47 -12.12 -5.17
CA LEU A 265 -25.27 -12.61 -6.55
C LEU A 265 -24.97 -11.48 -7.54
N GLU A 266 -25.62 -10.32 -7.43
CA GLU A 266 -25.31 -9.15 -8.27
C GLU A 266 -23.96 -8.53 -7.90
N THR A 267 -23.71 -8.37 -6.60
CA THR A 267 -22.48 -7.75 -6.05
C THR A 267 -21.21 -8.40 -6.57
N LEU A 268 -21.17 -9.74 -6.67
CA LEU A 268 -19.96 -10.44 -7.10
C LEU A 268 -19.65 -10.31 -8.60
N LYS A 269 -20.61 -9.88 -9.43
CA LYS A 269 -20.37 -9.53 -10.84
C LYS A 269 -19.52 -8.26 -11.01
N ALA A 270 -19.32 -7.49 -9.94
CA ALA A 270 -18.38 -6.37 -9.92
C ALA A 270 -16.91 -6.82 -9.90
N PHE A 271 -16.60 -8.03 -9.40
CA PHE A 271 -15.25 -8.51 -9.12
C PHE A 271 -14.65 -9.37 -10.25
N ARG A 272 -13.34 -9.23 -10.48
CA ARG A 272 -12.61 -10.00 -11.49
C ARG A 272 -12.16 -11.39 -11.02
N TYR A 273 -11.44 -11.46 -9.89
CA TYR A 273 -10.80 -12.70 -9.42
C TYR A 273 -10.46 -12.74 -7.91
N GLN A 274 -10.85 -11.75 -7.10
CA GLN A 274 -10.62 -11.74 -5.64
C GLN A 274 -11.89 -11.44 -4.85
N GLY A 275 -13.05 -11.83 -5.38
CA GLY A 275 -14.34 -11.74 -4.69
C GLY A 275 -14.81 -13.14 -4.29
N PHE A 276 -15.41 -13.25 -3.12
CA PHE A 276 -15.84 -14.52 -2.52
C PHE A 276 -17.24 -14.37 -1.90
N PHE A 277 -18.08 -15.41 -2.01
CA PHE A 277 -19.20 -15.56 -1.09
C PHE A 277 -18.68 -16.14 0.23
N PHE A 278 -19.10 -15.55 1.35
CA PHE A 278 -19.07 -16.20 2.65
C PHE A 278 -20.49 -16.62 3.00
N ILE A 279 -20.67 -17.90 3.29
CA ILE A 279 -21.97 -18.53 3.49
C ILE A 279 -21.95 -19.25 4.83
N TYR A 280 -22.99 -19.08 5.64
CA TYR A 280 -23.33 -20.02 6.71
C TYR A 280 -24.48 -20.91 6.23
N ASN A 281 -24.27 -22.22 6.26
CA ASN A 281 -25.27 -23.24 5.94
C ASN A 281 -25.82 -23.78 7.26
N SER A 282 -26.98 -23.26 7.68
CA SER A 282 -27.66 -23.62 8.93
C SER A 282 -28.02 -25.10 9.00
N SER A 283 -28.36 -25.72 7.86
CA SER A 283 -28.77 -27.13 7.78
C SER A 283 -27.65 -28.14 8.10
N ALA A 284 -26.38 -27.72 7.98
CA ALA A 284 -25.21 -28.54 8.29
C ALA A 284 -24.28 -27.91 9.35
N ASN A 285 -24.68 -26.77 9.93
CA ASN A 285 -23.89 -25.97 10.88
C ASN A 285 -22.44 -25.71 10.42
N GLU A 286 -22.26 -25.33 9.16
CA GLU A 286 -20.94 -25.11 8.56
C GLU A 286 -20.83 -23.73 7.89
N PHE A 287 -19.61 -23.22 7.75
CA PHE A 287 -19.31 -22.08 6.90
C PHE A 287 -18.69 -22.57 5.58
N VAL A 288 -19.14 -22.01 4.46
CA VAL A 288 -18.72 -22.38 3.11
C VAL A 288 -18.24 -21.14 2.37
N ILE A 289 -17.08 -21.24 1.72
CA ILE A 289 -16.46 -20.17 0.96
C ILE A 289 -16.50 -20.53 -0.52
N MET A 290 -17.08 -19.66 -1.35
CA MET A 290 -17.14 -19.84 -2.81
C MET A 290 -16.41 -18.71 -3.54
N HIS A 291 -15.65 -19.06 -4.58
CA HIS A 291 -14.89 -18.12 -5.41
C HIS A 291 -15.76 -17.53 -6.53
N ALA A 292 -15.40 -16.33 -7.02
CA ALA A 292 -16.03 -15.73 -8.19
C ALA A 292 -15.63 -16.35 -9.54
N THR A 293 -14.65 -17.27 -9.57
CA THR A 293 -14.01 -17.84 -10.77
C THR A 293 -13.69 -19.32 -10.58
N PRO A 294 -13.43 -20.12 -11.64
CA PRO A 294 -13.29 -21.57 -11.51
C PRO A 294 -12.06 -22.01 -10.71
N GLU A 295 -10.92 -21.39 -11.00
CA GLU A 295 -9.62 -21.71 -10.39
C GLU A 295 -9.31 -20.77 -9.21
N CYS A 296 -8.61 -21.31 -8.22
CA CYS A 296 -8.28 -20.64 -6.96
C CYS A 296 -6.83 -20.13 -6.97
N ASP A 297 -6.51 -19.18 -7.86
CA ASP A 297 -5.14 -18.72 -8.12
C ASP A 297 -4.73 -17.53 -7.23
N LEU A 298 -5.55 -16.48 -7.18
CA LEU A 298 -5.15 -15.16 -6.66
C LEU A 298 -5.93 -14.75 -5.42
N GLY A 299 -5.29 -14.89 -4.26
CA GLY A 299 -5.87 -14.48 -2.96
C GLY A 299 -6.48 -15.62 -2.15
N CYS A 300 -6.53 -16.85 -2.68
CA CYS A 300 -7.02 -18.01 -1.92
C CYS A 300 -6.25 -18.23 -0.61
N VAL A 301 -4.91 -18.11 -0.61
CA VAL A 301 -4.08 -18.14 0.60
C VAL A 301 -4.54 -17.09 1.64
N ARG A 302 -5.01 -15.92 1.19
CA ARG A 302 -5.58 -14.89 2.07
C ARG A 302 -6.96 -15.29 2.57
N ILE A 303 -7.88 -15.74 1.71
CA ILE A 303 -9.26 -16.06 2.14
C ILE A 303 -9.28 -17.21 3.16
N TYR A 304 -8.43 -18.24 3.02
CA TYR A 304 -8.40 -19.36 3.97
C TYR A 304 -8.11 -18.91 5.40
N ARG A 305 -7.16 -17.98 5.56
CA ARG A 305 -6.87 -17.36 6.86
C ARG A 305 -8.04 -16.50 7.33
N ILE A 306 -8.49 -15.55 6.51
CA ILE A 306 -9.51 -14.56 6.89
C ILE A 306 -10.82 -15.27 7.24
N ALA A 307 -11.31 -16.17 6.39
CA ALA A 307 -12.54 -16.92 6.59
C ALA A 307 -12.53 -17.71 7.90
N SER A 308 -11.39 -18.25 8.34
CA SER A 308 -11.33 -18.96 9.63
C SER A 308 -11.47 -18.01 10.81
N ILE A 309 -10.93 -16.79 10.71
CA ILE A 309 -11.04 -15.76 11.76
C ILE A 309 -12.48 -15.24 11.83
N ILE A 310 -13.14 -15.06 10.67
CA ILE A 310 -14.53 -14.60 10.57
C ILE A 310 -15.51 -15.70 11.02
N ALA A 311 -15.31 -16.96 10.63
CA ALA A 311 -16.12 -18.08 11.12
C ALA A 311 -16.05 -18.24 12.65
N PHE A 312 -14.85 -18.09 13.23
CA PHE A 312 -14.67 -18.08 14.68
C PHE A 312 -15.31 -16.85 15.34
N ALA A 313 -15.17 -15.67 14.74
CA ALA A 313 -15.80 -14.43 15.23
C ALA A 313 -17.33 -14.53 15.28
N LEU A 314 -17.95 -15.11 14.25
CA LEU A 314 -19.39 -15.31 14.17
C LEU A 314 -19.89 -16.23 15.28
N ARG A 315 -19.28 -17.41 15.46
CA ARG A 315 -19.64 -18.31 16.58
C ARG A 315 -19.41 -17.70 17.95
N LYS A 316 -18.27 -17.03 18.16
CA LYS A 316 -17.88 -16.49 19.45
C LYS A 316 -18.84 -15.40 19.94
N ASN A 317 -19.24 -14.48 19.06
CA ASN A 317 -19.99 -13.28 19.44
C ASN A 317 -21.51 -13.45 19.24
N PHE A 318 -21.96 -14.34 18.34
CA PHE A 318 -23.38 -14.54 18.04
C PHE A 318 -23.80 -16.04 18.15
N PRO A 319 -23.57 -16.71 19.30
CA PRO A 319 -23.79 -18.15 19.45
C PRO A 319 -25.26 -18.59 19.30
N GLU A 320 -26.23 -17.69 19.51
CA GLU A 320 -27.65 -17.97 19.26
C GLU A 320 -27.95 -18.17 17.76
N MET A 321 -27.22 -17.44 16.90
CA MET A 321 -27.27 -17.54 15.45
C MET A 321 -26.44 -18.72 14.93
N PHE A 322 -25.22 -18.90 15.45
CA PHE A 322 -24.23 -19.89 14.98
C PHE A 322 -23.83 -20.91 16.09
N PRO A 323 -24.75 -21.77 16.55
CA PRO A 323 -24.57 -22.65 17.70
C PRO A 323 -23.35 -23.57 17.59
N SER A 324 -22.77 -23.96 18.74
CA SER A 324 -21.63 -24.87 18.76
C SER A 324 -21.96 -26.24 18.11
N GLU A 325 -20.92 -27.00 17.76
CA GLU A 325 -21.10 -28.38 17.26
C GLU A 325 -21.87 -29.25 18.29
N GLU A 326 -21.68 -29.00 19.60
CA GLU A 326 -22.38 -29.69 20.69
C GLU A 326 -23.86 -29.25 20.80
N ASP A 327 -24.14 -27.94 20.78
CA ASP A 327 -25.50 -27.39 20.85
C ASP A 327 -26.35 -27.80 19.65
N PHE A 328 -25.76 -27.80 18.45
CA PHE A 328 -26.42 -28.23 17.22
C PHE A 328 -26.71 -29.74 17.23
N ALA A 329 -25.75 -30.56 17.66
CA ALA A 329 -25.96 -32.00 17.81
C ALA A 329 -27.05 -32.31 18.86
N ALA A 330 -27.08 -31.57 19.97
CA ALA A 330 -28.13 -31.69 20.99
C ALA A 330 -29.51 -31.26 20.45
N GLY A 331 -29.57 -30.17 19.66
CA GLY A 331 -30.79 -29.72 18.99
C GLY A 331 -31.35 -30.74 18.00
N ALA A 332 -30.49 -31.33 17.16
CA ALA A 332 -30.86 -32.39 16.24
C ALA A 332 -31.33 -33.68 16.97
N ALA A 333 -30.62 -34.06 18.04
CA ALA A 333 -30.97 -35.23 18.85
C ALA A 333 -32.31 -35.08 19.61
N ALA A 334 -32.77 -33.85 19.85
CA ALA A 334 -34.06 -33.59 20.48
C ALA A 334 -35.28 -33.86 19.58
N GLY A 335 -35.09 -34.27 18.32
CA GLY A 335 -36.16 -34.72 17.42
C GLY A 335 -37.07 -33.61 16.88
N GLY A 336 -36.68 -32.34 17.05
CA GLY A 336 -37.44 -31.19 16.58
C GLY A 336 -37.32 -31.01 15.06
N GLY A 337 -38.28 -31.54 14.30
CA GLY A 337 -38.47 -31.23 12.87
C GLY A 337 -38.82 -29.75 12.56
N ASN A 338 -38.85 -28.92 13.59
CA ASN A 338 -38.78 -27.46 13.54
C ASN A 338 -37.98 -27.03 14.79
N THR A 339 -36.74 -26.56 14.62
CA THR A 339 -35.87 -26.15 15.72
C THR A 339 -36.35 -24.82 16.30
N GLY A 340 -37.05 -24.89 17.43
CA GLY A 340 -37.59 -23.72 18.11
C GLY A 340 -36.52 -22.78 18.68
N GLY A 341 -35.98 -21.89 17.83
CA GLY A 341 -35.15 -20.76 18.22
C GLY A 341 -33.76 -21.11 18.77
N ARG A 342 -33.07 -22.10 18.19
CA ARG A 342 -31.66 -22.40 18.48
C ARG A 342 -30.91 -22.69 17.19
N GLY A 343 -30.01 -21.79 16.80
CA GLY A 343 -29.54 -21.66 15.43
C GLY A 343 -30.49 -20.81 14.60
N GLY A 344 -29.95 -19.77 13.96
CA GLY A 344 -30.68 -19.00 12.95
C GLY A 344 -30.62 -19.66 11.58
N GLY A 345 -31.22 -19.01 10.59
CA GLY A 345 -31.20 -19.47 9.20
C GLY A 345 -29.83 -19.34 8.53
N ASP A 346 -29.78 -19.61 7.24
CA ASP A 346 -28.58 -19.37 6.42
C ASP A 346 -28.21 -17.87 6.43
N LEU A 347 -26.93 -17.56 6.24
CA LEU A 347 -26.41 -16.20 6.05
C LEU A 347 -25.52 -16.16 4.80
N VAL A 348 -25.60 -15.08 4.02
CA VAL A 348 -24.72 -14.82 2.88
C VAL A 348 -24.20 -13.39 2.93
N PHE A 349 -22.91 -13.17 2.71
CA PHE A 349 -22.34 -11.86 2.39
C PHE A 349 -21.12 -12.00 1.48
N VAL A 350 -20.58 -10.87 1.01
CA VAL A 350 -19.43 -10.84 0.09
C VAL A 350 -18.16 -10.45 0.84
N MET A 351 -17.05 -11.12 0.52
CA MET A 351 -15.71 -10.79 0.98
C MET A 351 -14.77 -10.51 -0.20
N SER A 352 -13.76 -9.66 0.00
CA SER A 352 -12.66 -9.50 -0.96
C SER A 352 -11.30 -9.40 -0.25
N THR A 353 -10.26 -9.90 -0.91
CA THR A 353 -8.91 -10.06 -0.33
C THR A 353 -7.82 -9.39 -1.17
N GLY A 354 -8.20 -8.51 -2.10
CA GLY A 354 -7.26 -7.76 -2.94
C GLY A 354 -6.63 -6.58 -2.19
N ASP A 355 -5.44 -6.15 -2.60
CA ASP A 355 -4.74 -5.01 -1.96
C ASP A 355 -5.59 -3.72 -1.95
N VAL A 356 -6.39 -3.60 -3.00
CA VAL A 356 -7.49 -2.68 -3.31
C VAL A 356 -8.53 -3.54 -4.07
N PRO A 357 -9.85 -3.22 -4.07
CA PRO A 357 -10.86 -4.09 -4.65
C PRO A 357 -10.56 -4.42 -6.11
N ARG A 358 -10.48 -5.72 -6.45
CA ARG A 358 -10.18 -6.18 -7.82
C ARG A 358 -11.43 -6.16 -8.70
N ILE A 359 -12.10 -5.03 -8.72
CA ILE A 359 -13.31 -4.81 -9.51
C ILE A 359 -13.00 -4.55 -10.98
N HIS A 360 -14.00 -4.65 -11.85
CA HIS A 360 -13.89 -4.28 -13.26
C HIS A 360 -13.77 -2.77 -13.45
N GLN A 361 -13.02 -2.33 -14.47
CA GLN A 361 -12.75 -0.91 -14.76
C GLN A 361 -14.02 -0.05 -14.83
N LYS A 362 -15.12 -0.60 -15.37
CA LYS A 362 -16.43 0.06 -15.46
C LYS A 362 -16.98 0.53 -14.11
N CYS A 363 -16.67 -0.15 -12.99
CA CYS A 363 -17.05 0.32 -11.65
C CYS A 363 -16.46 1.69 -11.29
N LEU A 364 -15.29 2.03 -11.82
CA LEU A 364 -14.59 3.28 -11.51
C LEU A 364 -15.08 4.48 -12.35
N SER A 365 -16.19 4.32 -13.07
CA SER A 365 -16.81 5.35 -13.90
C SER A 365 -18.24 5.61 -13.42
N PRO A 366 -18.49 6.68 -12.63
CA PRO A 366 -19.82 6.97 -12.06
C PRO A 366 -20.92 7.11 -13.13
N SER A 367 -20.55 7.57 -14.32
CA SER A 367 -21.41 7.64 -15.51
C SER A 367 -21.99 6.29 -16.00
N THR A 368 -21.47 5.16 -15.53
CA THR A 368 -22.02 3.83 -15.83
C THR A 368 -23.05 3.37 -14.79
N ASN A 369 -23.03 3.98 -13.59
CA ASN A 369 -23.74 3.54 -12.39
C ASN A 369 -23.56 2.04 -12.02
N TYR A 370 -22.53 1.36 -12.58
CA TYR A 370 -22.50 -0.11 -12.62
C TYR A 370 -22.19 -0.75 -11.26
N CYS A 371 -21.40 -0.08 -10.41
CA CYS A 371 -21.03 -0.55 -9.07
C CYS A 371 -21.39 0.46 -7.97
N SER A 372 -21.91 1.61 -8.37
CA SER A 372 -22.62 2.60 -7.55
C SER A 372 -24.02 2.15 -7.11
N SER A 373 -24.35 0.86 -7.29
CA SER A 373 -25.70 0.36 -7.07
C SER A 373 -26.08 0.35 -5.60
N ASN A 374 -27.31 0.79 -5.32
CA ASN A 374 -27.93 0.68 -4.01
C ASN A 374 -28.32 -0.77 -3.65
N ASP A 375 -28.30 -1.67 -4.64
CA ASP A 375 -28.73 -3.07 -4.52
C ASP A 375 -27.58 -4.03 -4.19
N PHE A 376 -26.37 -3.52 -3.93
CA PHE A 376 -25.24 -4.36 -3.53
C PHE A 376 -25.34 -4.79 -2.05
N ALA A 377 -25.05 -6.06 -1.80
CA ALA A 377 -24.85 -6.62 -0.47
C ALA A 377 -23.62 -5.98 0.21
N PRO A 378 -23.51 -6.03 1.55
CA PRO A 378 -22.30 -5.63 2.27
C PRO A 378 -21.06 -6.41 1.78
N ILE A 379 -19.96 -5.69 1.60
CA ILE A 379 -18.67 -6.22 1.11
C ILE A 379 -17.60 -5.99 2.17
N LEU A 380 -17.12 -7.07 2.77
CA LEU A 380 -15.98 -7.03 3.68
C LEU A 380 -14.67 -7.06 2.88
N GLN A 381 -14.00 -5.91 2.74
CA GLN A 381 -12.74 -5.77 2.00
C GLN A 381 -11.55 -5.81 2.96
N PHE A 382 -10.78 -6.91 2.90
CA PHE A 382 -9.61 -7.18 3.75
C PHE A 382 -8.34 -6.63 3.11
N GLY A 383 -8.36 -5.32 2.91
CA GLY A 383 -7.38 -4.52 2.19
C GLY A 383 -7.83 -3.05 2.22
N SER A 384 -7.16 -2.21 1.45
CA SER A 384 -7.53 -0.80 1.36
C SER A 384 -8.87 -0.67 0.64
N ILE A 385 -9.75 0.25 1.05
CA ILE A 385 -11.00 0.61 0.34
C ILE A 385 -10.81 1.93 -0.41
N PHE A 386 -11.68 2.25 -1.36
CA PHE A 386 -11.70 3.57 -1.98
C PHE A 386 -12.24 4.63 -1.01
N VAL A 387 -11.67 5.84 -1.06
CA VAL A 387 -12.16 7.00 -0.28
C VAL A 387 -13.45 7.54 -0.88
N ASN A 388 -13.58 7.55 -2.22
CA ASN A 388 -14.86 7.86 -2.86
C ASN A 388 -15.79 6.64 -2.79
N THR A 389 -16.89 6.80 -2.04
CA THR A 389 -17.97 5.82 -1.88
C THR A 389 -18.78 5.56 -3.14
N ASP A 390 -18.78 6.47 -4.13
CA ASP A 390 -19.51 6.33 -5.40
C ASP A 390 -19.17 5.02 -6.14
N TYR A 391 -17.95 4.51 -5.97
CA TYR A 391 -17.49 3.33 -6.70
C TYR A 391 -18.03 2.01 -6.15
N MET A 392 -18.22 1.90 -4.83
CA MET A 392 -18.62 0.69 -4.10
C MET A 392 -19.28 1.05 -2.75
N PRO A 393 -20.52 1.58 -2.72
CA PRO A 393 -21.09 2.20 -1.51
C PRO A 393 -21.43 1.22 -0.38
N SER A 394 -21.50 -0.10 -0.64
CA SER A 394 -21.70 -1.15 0.37
C SER A 394 -20.40 -1.71 0.97
N MET A 395 -19.26 -1.08 0.68
CA MET A 395 -17.93 -1.59 1.05
C MET A 395 -17.49 -1.18 2.45
N ILE A 396 -17.01 -2.17 3.21
CA ILE A 396 -16.61 -2.05 4.60
C ILE A 396 -15.12 -2.37 4.70
N ALA A 397 -14.34 -1.43 5.24
CA ALA A 397 -12.89 -1.60 5.44
C ALA A 397 -12.62 -2.53 6.62
N MET A 398 -12.02 -3.69 6.33
CA MET A 398 -11.63 -4.67 7.34
C MET A 398 -10.11 -4.65 7.55
N PRO A 399 -9.62 -5.13 8.71
CA PRO A 399 -8.19 -5.33 8.90
C PRO A 399 -7.59 -6.25 7.83
N GLN A 400 -6.34 -6.03 7.45
CA GLN A 400 -5.69 -6.76 6.37
C GLN A 400 -5.20 -8.16 6.84
N PRO A 401 -5.01 -9.15 5.95
CA PRO A 401 -4.63 -10.53 6.33
C PRO A 401 -3.21 -10.69 6.91
N VAL A 402 -2.42 -9.62 6.96
CA VAL A 402 -1.01 -9.61 7.38
C VAL A 402 -0.87 -9.15 8.84
N ARG A 403 0.22 -9.53 9.53
CA ARG A 403 0.55 -8.97 10.86
C ARG A 403 0.92 -7.48 10.67
N PRO A 404 0.45 -6.55 11.52
CA PRO A 404 -0.22 -6.75 12.81
C PRO A 404 -1.75 -6.55 12.77
N HIS A 405 -2.41 -6.79 11.63
CA HIS A 405 -3.83 -6.50 11.44
C HIS A 405 -4.73 -7.70 11.84
N MET A 406 -5.37 -8.42 10.91
CA MET A 406 -6.23 -9.58 11.24
C MET A 406 -5.60 -10.62 12.20
N PRO A 407 -4.29 -10.92 12.16
CA PRO A 407 -3.69 -11.87 13.10
C PRO A 407 -3.77 -11.42 14.57
N CYS A 408 -3.81 -10.11 14.81
CA CYS A 408 -3.95 -9.55 16.16
C CYS A 408 -5.41 -9.49 16.62
N PHE A 409 -6.36 -9.31 15.69
CA PHE A 409 -7.78 -9.56 15.97
C PHE A 409 -8.01 -11.03 16.34
N ASP A 410 -7.31 -11.97 15.70
CA ASP A 410 -7.36 -13.40 16.02
C ASP A 410 -6.74 -13.73 17.40
N GLU A 411 -5.53 -13.25 17.70
CA GLU A 411 -4.91 -13.37 19.05
C GLU A 411 -5.81 -12.79 20.16
N TRP A 412 -6.41 -11.61 19.93
CA TRP A 412 -7.37 -11.01 20.86
C TRP A 412 -8.61 -11.88 21.06
N GLN A 413 -9.13 -12.48 19.99
CA GLN A 413 -10.30 -13.37 20.08
C GLN A 413 -10.04 -14.62 20.90
N LEU A 414 -8.84 -15.19 20.81
CA LEU A 414 -8.47 -16.43 21.48
C LEU A 414 -8.03 -16.20 22.93
N HIS A 415 -7.49 -15.03 23.27
CA HIS A 415 -6.79 -14.82 24.54
C HIS A 415 -7.19 -13.57 25.33
N GLY A 416 -7.94 -12.63 24.75
CA GLY A 416 -8.30 -11.36 25.40
C GLY A 416 -7.08 -10.46 25.67
N ARG A 417 -6.07 -10.50 24.80
CA ARG A 417 -4.82 -9.76 24.92
C ARG A 417 -4.42 -9.17 23.57
N VAL A 418 -3.82 -7.99 23.60
CA VAL A 418 -3.21 -7.39 22.40
C VAL A 418 -2.01 -8.23 21.98
N CYS A 419 -1.79 -8.38 20.68
CA CYS A 419 -0.64 -9.08 20.14
C CYS A 419 0.66 -8.29 20.37
N GLN A 420 1.79 -8.99 20.45
CA GLN A 420 3.12 -8.35 20.52
C GLN A 420 3.40 -7.41 19.32
N GLY A 421 2.72 -7.61 18.18
CA GLY A 421 2.90 -6.79 16.97
C GLY A 421 2.32 -5.37 17.03
N LEU A 422 1.49 -5.06 18.04
CA LEU A 422 0.98 -3.69 18.30
C LEU A 422 1.49 -3.12 19.62
N GLN A 423 2.18 -3.93 20.41
CA GLN A 423 2.80 -3.53 21.67
C GLN A 423 4.22 -2.98 21.41
N PRO A 424 4.81 -2.24 22.37
CA PRO A 424 6.17 -1.76 22.23
C PRO A 424 7.19 -2.87 21.94
N ALA A 425 8.12 -2.56 21.03
CA ALA A 425 9.15 -3.48 20.59
C ALA A 425 9.99 -3.97 21.77
N GLN A 426 10.05 -5.29 21.96
CA GLN A 426 11.00 -5.87 22.90
C GLN A 426 12.43 -5.55 22.41
N VAL A 427 13.14 -4.70 23.15
CA VAL A 427 14.48 -4.21 22.75
C VAL A 427 15.45 -5.38 22.72
N ALA A 428 15.84 -5.79 21.51
CA ALA A 428 16.87 -6.80 21.29
C ALA A 428 18.20 -6.34 21.93
N PRO A 429 18.97 -7.23 22.59
CA PRO A 429 20.25 -6.86 23.19
C PRO A 429 21.20 -6.23 22.17
N VAL A 430 21.80 -5.09 22.54
CA VAL A 430 22.74 -4.35 21.69
C VAL A 430 23.91 -5.26 21.31
N GLY A 431 23.96 -5.68 20.05
CA GLY A 431 24.95 -6.61 19.52
C GLY A 431 24.38 -7.79 18.74
N ASP A 432 23.06 -8.00 18.71
CA ASP A 432 22.42 -9.00 17.84
C ASP A 432 22.03 -8.39 16.46
N PRO A 433 22.67 -8.81 15.35
CA PRO A 433 22.33 -8.35 14.00
C PRO A 433 21.13 -9.09 13.36
N SER A 434 20.32 -9.78 14.18
CA SER A 434 19.07 -10.47 13.80
C SER A 434 17.88 -10.09 14.70
N GLY A 435 17.86 -8.85 15.22
CA GLY A 435 16.74 -8.29 15.98
C GLY A 435 15.42 -8.23 15.18
N ASP A 436 15.50 -8.31 13.86
CA ASP A 436 14.45 -8.77 12.94
C ASP A 436 14.46 -10.30 12.87
N GLY A 437 13.76 -10.95 13.81
CA GLY A 437 13.82 -12.40 14.11
C GLY A 437 13.31 -13.38 13.04
N GLY A 438 13.83 -13.28 11.81
CA GLY A 438 13.82 -14.31 10.77
C GLY A 438 15.25 -14.64 10.33
N GLY A 439 15.41 -15.40 9.25
CA GLY A 439 16.73 -15.64 8.63
C GLY A 439 17.29 -14.38 7.94
N GLU A 440 18.45 -14.49 7.28
CA GLU A 440 19.08 -13.35 6.58
C GLU A 440 18.17 -12.69 5.53
N GLU A 441 17.20 -13.44 5.02
CA GLU A 441 16.08 -13.07 4.15
C GLU A 441 15.22 -11.91 4.73
N PHE A 442 15.15 -11.78 6.06
CA PHE A 442 14.29 -10.83 6.78
C PHE A 442 14.97 -9.52 7.22
N LYS A 443 16.30 -9.42 7.11
CA LYS A 443 17.07 -8.21 7.51
C LYS A 443 16.45 -6.93 6.94
N GLY A 444 16.13 -5.95 7.78
CA GLY A 444 15.53 -4.67 7.37
C GLY A 444 14.08 -4.75 6.86
N GLN A 445 13.36 -5.85 7.10
CA GLN A 445 11.89 -5.89 6.98
C GLN A 445 11.27 -5.75 8.38
N SER A 446 10.09 -5.12 8.48
CA SER A 446 9.43 -4.91 9.77
C SER A 446 8.85 -6.20 10.35
N SER A 447 9.67 -6.87 11.17
CA SER A 447 9.23 -8.05 11.91
C SER A 447 8.37 -7.65 13.11
N PHE A 448 7.05 -7.53 12.89
CA PHE A 448 6.03 -7.40 13.94
C PHE A 448 5.97 -8.60 14.93
N ALA A 449 6.97 -9.48 14.92
CA ALA A 449 7.23 -10.41 16.00
C ALA A 449 7.82 -9.71 17.25
N SER A 450 8.62 -8.65 17.08
CA SER A 450 9.22 -7.91 18.20
C SER A 450 8.33 -6.78 18.72
N GLY A 451 7.67 -6.02 17.84
CA GLY A 451 6.65 -5.01 18.17
C GLY A 451 6.84 -3.66 17.47
N LEU A 452 6.03 -2.66 17.83
CA LEU A 452 6.14 -1.29 17.32
C LEU A 452 7.33 -0.56 17.97
N VAL A 453 8.16 0.09 17.17
CA VAL A 453 9.30 0.87 17.66
C VAL A 453 8.82 2.24 18.13
N PHE A 454 9.02 2.53 19.42
CA PHE A 454 8.71 3.81 20.04
C PHE A 454 10.00 4.51 20.52
N GLY A 455 10.04 5.84 20.42
CA GLY A 455 11.25 6.62 20.74
C GLY A 455 11.66 6.61 22.22
N GLN A 456 10.73 6.42 23.14
CA GLN A 456 10.98 6.38 24.59
C GLN A 456 11.72 5.09 25.01
N GLU A 457 11.30 3.94 24.47
CA GLU A 457 11.89 2.62 24.70
C GLU A 457 13.30 2.51 24.09
N LEU A 458 13.61 3.32 23.07
CA LEU A 458 14.97 3.49 22.53
C LEU A 458 15.81 4.55 23.29
N GLY A 459 15.24 5.27 24.26
CA GLY A 459 15.90 6.36 24.97
C GLY A 459 16.07 7.66 24.15
N LEU A 460 15.55 7.71 22.92
CA LEU A 460 15.55 8.90 22.07
C LEU A 460 14.66 10.00 22.69
N VAL A 461 13.45 9.63 23.12
CA VAL A 461 12.54 10.51 23.86
C VAL A 461 12.86 10.41 25.35
N SER A 462 13.93 11.09 25.77
CA SER A 462 14.43 11.13 27.16
C SER A 462 14.45 12.52 27.80
N LYS A 463 14.14 13.57 27.02
CA LYS A 463 14.10 14.98 27.42
C LYS A 463 13.08 15.74 26.55
N PRO A 464 12.51 16.89 26.98
CA PRO A 464 11.50 17.60 26.20
C PRO A 464 11.99 18.12 24.83
N ASP A 465 13.28 18.42 24.71
CA ASP A 465 13.95 18.97 23.53
C ASP A 465 14.50 17.89 22.57
N TYR A 466 14.08 16.62 22.71
CA TYR A 466 14.58 15.48 21.92
C TYR A 466 14.51 15.69 20.40
N TRP A 467 13.53 16.48 19.92
CA TRP A 467 13.33 16.80 18.51
C TRP A 467 14.59 17.35 17.83
N ASN A 468 15.41 18.11 18.57
CA ASN A 468 16.65 18.69 18.07
C ASN A 468 17.72 17.62 17.78
N ASP A 469 17.71 16.51 18.52
CA ASP A 469 18.67 15.40 18.39
C ASP A 469 18.33 14.47 17.20
N LEU A 470 17.10 14.57 16.67
CA LEU A 470 16.67 13.83 15.48
C LEU A 470 17.17 14.51 14.18
N VAL A 471 17.44 13.69 13.16
CA VAL A 471 17.97 14.12 11.86
C VAL A 471 16.90 14.84 11.02
N PRO A 472 17.13 16.08 10.55
CA PRO A 472 16.19 16.83 9.71
C PRO A 472 16.23 16.38 8.23
N GLN A 473 15.70 15.18 7.96
CA GLN A 473 15.57 14.62 6.62
C GLN A 473 14.33 13.72 6.55
N ILE A 474 13.53 13.84 5.48
CA ILE A 474 12.46 12.89 5.18
C ILE A 474 13.08 11.56 4.75
N ILE A 475 12.88 10.50 5.55
CA ILE A 475 13.40 9.15 5.26
C ILE A 475 12.28 8.23 4.73
N TRP A 476 12.59 7.45 3.69
CA TRP A 476 11.84 6.24 3.33
C TRP A 476 12.75 5.17 2.74
N ARG A 477 12.45 3.92 3.10
CA ARG A 477 12.99 2.71 2.46
C ARG A 477 11.85 1.76 2.17
N GLY A 478 11.81 1.23 0.95
CA GLY A 478 10.76 0.30 0.56
C GLY A 478 11.09 -0.54 -0.67
N THR A 479 10.03 -1.01 -1.34
CA THR A 479 10.09 -1.90 -2.52
C THR A 479 9.45 -1.24 -3.74
N ASP A 480 9.99 -1.45 -4.94
CA ASP A 480 9.32 -1.07 -6.19
C ASP A 480 8.07 -1.94 -6.44
N PHE A 481 6.94 -1.27 -6.66
CA PHE A 481 5.61 -1.85 -6.82
C PHE A 481 4.76 -0.97 -7.73
N VAL A 482 3.76 -1.58 -8.37
CA VAL A 482 2.71 -0.84 -9.09
C VAL A 482 1.89 0.02 -8.13
N PHE A 483 1.48 1.22 -8.54
CA PHE A 483 0.59 2.10 -7.78
C PHE A 483 -0.83 2.09 -8.37
N LEU A 484 -1.82 1.65 -7.58
CA LEU A 484 -3.26 1.71 -7.89
C LEU A 484 -3.64 1.44 -9.37
N HIS A 485 -3.05 0.41 -9.99
CA HIS A 485 -3.08 0.19 -11.45
C HIS A 485 -4.48 0.14 -12.10
N THR A 486 -5.55 -0.13 -11.32
CA THR A 486 -6.93 -0.12 -11.83
C THR A 486 -7.48 1.31 -11.90
N MET A 487 -7.10 2.23 -11.00
CA MET A 487 -7.42 3.65 -11.14
C MET A 487 -6.50 4.36 -12.13
N PHE A 488 -5.20 4.03 -12.11
CA PHE A 488 -4.17 4.70 -12.92
C PHE A 488 -3.45 3.75 -13.88
N PRO A 489 -4.13 3.17 -14.89
CA PRO A 489 -3.54 2.15 -15.78
C PRO A 489 -2.41 2.67 -16.69
N LYS A 490 -2.14 3.98 -16.70
CA LYS A 490 -1.01 4.60 -17.40
C LYS A 490 0.23 4.80 -16.51
N MET A 491 0.10 4.67 -15.19
CA MET A 491 1.22 4.85 -14.26
C MET A 491 2.17 3.65 -14.30
N ARG A 492 3.47 3.95 -14.34
CA ARG A 492 4.55 2.98 -14.56
C ARG A 492 5.87 3.46 -13.94
N ARG A 493 6.81 2.54 -13.78
CA ARG A 493 8.21 2.91 -13.46
C ARG A 493 8.92 3.45 -14.71
N PRO A 494 10.02 4.22 -14.53
CA PRO A 494 10.96 4.52 -15.60
C PRO A 494 11.51 3.25 -16.27
N ASP A 495 11.80 3.33 -17.56
CA ASP A 495 12.58 2.36 -18.32
C ASP A 495 13.72 3.12 -19.01
N TYR A 496 14.96 2.64 -18.88
CA TYR A 496 16.10 3.37 -19.44
C TYR A 496 16.00 3.53 -20.96
N GLN A 497 15.62 2.47 -21.68
CA GLN A 497 15.67 2.46 -23.14
C GLN A 497 14.52 3.26 -23.77
N ARG A 498 13.37 3.38 -23.10
CA ARG A 498 12.24 4.20 -23.53
C ARG A 498 12.34 5.66 -23.05
N ASP A 499 12.68 5.88 -21.78
CA ASP A 499 12.47 7.17 -21.12
C ASP A 499 13.77 8.01 -21.00
N ILE A 500 14.95 7.39 -20.93
CA ILE A 500 16.27 8.06 -20.83
C ILE A 500 17.02 8.08 -22.17
N SER A 501 17.30 6.90 -22.73
CA SER A 501 18.16 6.65 -23.89
C SER A 501 17.87 7.57 -25.10
N PRO A 502 16.61 7.85 -25.50
CA PRO A 502 16.32 8.75 -26.62
C PRO A 502 16.69 10.23 -26.38
N LYS A 503 16.82 10.64 -25.12
CA LYS A 503 17.22 12.00 -24.71
C LYS A 503 18.73 12.10 -24.44
N GLU A 504 19.42 10.97 -24.33
CA GLU A 504 20.83 10.91 -23.94
C GLU A 504 21.71 11.71 -24.91
N GLY A 505 21.66 11.41 -26.20
CA GLY A 505 22.46 12.10 -27.23
C GLY A 505 22.11 13.58 -27.48
N THR A 506 21.05 14.13 -26.85
CA THR A 506 20.67 15.54 -26.97
C THR A 506 20.83 16.34 -25.67
N ARG A 507 21.07 15.68 -24.53
CA ARG A 507 21.22 16.34 -23.21
C ARG A 507 22.50 15.95 -22.45
N LYS A 508 22.99 14.71 -22.60
CA LYS A 508 24.23 14.23 -21.98
C LYS A 508 25.42 14.77 -22.76
N GLY A 509 26.00 15.87 -22.27
CA GLY A 509 27.15 16.53 -22.91
C GLY A 509 27.36 18.00 -22.52
N GLY A 510 26.37 18.64 -21.91
CA GLY A 510 26.56 19.91 -21.19
C GLY A 510 26.86 19.73 -19.71
N GLU A 511 27.11 20.83 -18.99
CA GLU A 511 27.36 20.86 -17.54
C GLU A 511 26.12 20.52 -16.68
N ASN A 512 24.95 20.29 -17.31
CA ASN A 512 23.70 19.99 -16.61
C ASN A 512 23.74 18.60 -15.94
N LYS A 513 24.15 18.56 -14.67
CA LYS A 513 24.09 17.38 -13.79
C LYS A 513 22.65 16.80 -13.62
N ARG A 514 21.58 17.57 -13.92
CA ARG A 514 20.15 17.19 -13.75
C ARG A 514 19.49 16.53 -14.97
N TRP A 515 20.14 16.45 -16.14
CA TRP A 515 19.49 16.10 -17.41
C TRP A 515 18.62 14.82 -17.42
N ALA A 516 19.00 13.81 -16.63
CA ALA A 516 18.28 12.54 -16.51
C ALA A 516 17.07 12.63 -15.55
N ILE A 517 17.11 13.55 -14.58
CA ILE A 517 16.00 13.86 -13.70
C ILE A 517 14.95 14.64 -14.50
N ASP A 518 15.36 15.68 -15.23
CA ASP A 518 14.53 16.43 -16.19
C ASP A 518 13.80 15.48 -17.15
N ALA A 519 14.53 14.50 -17.68
CA ALA A 519 14.02 13.47 -18.59
C ALA A 519 12.90 12.59 -18.02
N LEU A 520 12.91 12.33 -16.70
CA LEU A 520 11.91 11.50 -16.03
C LEU A 520 10.73 12.32 -15.48
N TRP A 521 10.93 13.58 -15.09
CA TRP A 521 9.82 14.48 -14.78
C TRP A 521 8.90 14.69 -16.00
N GLU A 522 9.45 14.71 -17.22
CA GLU A 522 8.69 14.73 -18.47
C GLU A 522 7.75 13.53 -18.71
N MET A 523 7.82 12.46 -17.89
CA MET A 523 6.79 11.41 -17.88
C MET A 523 5.45 11.89 -17.29
N GLY A 524 5.44 12.94 -16.47
CA GLY A 524 4.25 13.56 -15.89
C GLY A 524 3.39 12.58 -15.09
N GLU A 525 2.12 12.45 -15.46
CA GLU A 525 1.15 11.50 -14.86
C GLU A 525 1.53 10.02 -15.04
N GLN A 526 2.45 9.67 -15.94
CA GLN A 526 2.92 8.30 -16.07
C GLN A 526 3.90 7.90 -14.95
N LEU A 527 4.50 8.86 -14.24
CA LEU A 527 5.51 8.57 -13.22
C LEU A 527 4.88 8.29 -11.84
N GLN A 528 5.08 7.07 -11.34
CA GLN A 528 4.54 6.61 -10.05
C GLN A 528 5.09 7.40 -8.84
N PRO A 529 4.32 7.55 -7.75
CA PRO A 529 4.71 8.38 -6.60
C PRO A 529 6.02 7.94 -5.93
N ARG A 530 6.24 6.63 -5.78
CA ARG A 530 7.51 6.07 -5.26
C ARG A 530 8.73 6.47 -6.10
N TRP A 531 8.56 6.65 -7.41
CA TRP A 531 9.62 7.10 -8.31
C TRP A 531 9.76 8.62 -8.35
N ARG A 532 8.68 9.39 -8.14
CA ARG A 532 8.76 10.84 -7.90
C ARG A 532 9.59 11.16 -6.66
N GLY A 533 9.39 10.42 -5.56
CA GLY A 533 10.23 10.56 -4.36
C GLY A 533 11.71 10.25 -4.61
N VAL A 534 12.02 9.31 -5.50
CA VAL A 534 13.40 9.05 -5.97
C VAL A 534 13.96 10.21 -6.80
N LEU A 535 13.16 10.91 -7.62
CA LEU A 535 13.60 12.12 -8.31
C LEU A 535 13.90 13.25 -7.32
N LEU A 536 12.98 13.54 -6.39
CA LEU A 536 13.18 14.52 -5.31
C LEU A 536 14.44 14.22 -4.48
N THR A 537 14.74 12.94 -4.26
CA THR A 537 15.99 12.49 -3.60
C THR A 537 17.22 12.69 -4.46
N SER A 538 17.10 12.51 -5.78
CA SER A 538 18.20 12.75 -6.73
C SER A 538 18.52 14.24 -6.84
N GLU A 539 17.50 15.09 -6.75
CA GLU A 539 17.62 16.55 -6.70
C GLU A 539 18.22 17.00 -5.36
N ALA A 540 17.72 16.49 -4.23
CA ALA A 540 18.21 16.82 -2.89
C ALA A 540 19.67 16.42 -2.64
N GLU A 541 20.11 15.25 -3.14
CA GLU A 541 21.52 14.85 -3.07
C GLU A 541 22.40 15.74 -3.95
N LEU A 542 21.91 16.14 -5.12
CA LEU A 542 22.65 17.01 -6.03
C LEU A 542 22.74 18.46 -5.52
N GLU A 543 21.66 19.00 -4.96
CA GLU A 543 21.66 20.29 -4.24
C GLU A 543 22.71 20.26 -3.12
N ALA A 544 22.73 19.22 -2.29
CA ALA A 544 23.70 19.08 -1.21
C ALA A 544 25.15 18.89 -1.70
N GLU A 545 25.37 18.23 -2.84
CA GLU A 545 26.68 18.16 -3.51
C GLU A 545 27.12 19.55 -4.00
N GLU A 546 26.23 20.34 -4.61
CA GLU A 546 26.51 21.69 -5.11
C GLU A 546 26.74 22.72 -3.99
N PHE A 547 25.98 22.68 -2.89
CA PHE A 547 26.26 23.49 -1.69
C PHE A 547 27.65 23.18 -1.10
N ARG A 548 28.05 21.91 -1.10
CA ARG A 548 29.36 21.47 -0.60
C ARG A 548 30.52 21.82 -1.55
N GLU A 549 30.27 21.91 -2.86
CA GLU A 549 31.20 22.52 -3.81
C GLU A 549 31.37 24.04 -3.54
N GLY A 550 30.33 24.72 -3.07
CA GLY A 550 30.36 26.12 -2.63
C GLY A 550 30.97 26.37 -1.23
N GLY A 551 30.99 25.35 -0.37
CA GLY A 551 31.59 25.38 0.98
C GLY A 551 30.61 25.17 2.14
N ASP A 552 29.30 25.14 1.88
CA ASP A 552 28.27 24.90 2.89
C ASP A 552 28.01 23.40 3.10
N ILE A 553 27.81 22.98 4.35
CA ILE A 553 27.55 21.58 4.70
C ILE A 553 26.05 21.37 4.96
N THR A 554 25.30 21.24 3.87
CA THR A 554 23.85 20.96 3.89
C THR A 554 23.58 19.45 3.78
N LEU A 555 22.59 18.95 4.53
CA LEU A 555 22.07 17.59 4.40
C LEU A 555 20.97 17.58 3.31
N PRO A 556 20.86 16.54 2.45
CA PRO A 556 19.72 16.38 1.56
C PRO A 556 18.41 16.37 2.36
N TRP A 557 17.45 17.21 2.00
CA TRP A 557 16.19 17.36 2.75
C TRP A 557 15.29 16.12 2.70
N VAL A 558 15.46 15.28 1.67
CA VAL A 558 14.69 14.03 1.45
C VAL A 558 15.59 12.89 0.98
N ASN A 559 15.24 11.68 1.39
CA ASN A 559 15.95 10.43 1.14
C ASN A 559 14.96 9.26 1.03
N ILE A 560 14.24 9.22 -0.09
CA ILE A 560 13.26 8.21 -0.47
C ILE A 560 13.91 7.27 -1.47
N LYS A 561 14.21 6.03 -1.05
CA LYS A 561 14.93 5.05 -1.90
C LYS A 561 14.38 3.65 -1.80
N PHE A 562 14.61 2.85 -2.84
CA PHE A 562 14.31 1.42 -2.82
C PHE A 562 15.44 0.66 -2.14
N ALA A 563 15.12 -0.08 -1.09
CA ALA A 563 16.03 -1.07 -0.51
C ALA A 563 15.93 -2.44 -1.23
N SER A 564 14.76 -2.71 -1.82
CA SER A 564 14.50 -3.94 -2.58
C SER A 564 13.61 -3.65 -3.79
N CYS A 565 13.51 -4.59 -4.73
CA CYS A 565 12.56 -4.52 -5.83
C CYS A 565 12.11 -5.92 -6.28
N ASN A 566 11.08 -5.96 -7.12
CA ASN A 566 10.68 -7.19 -7.79
C ASN A 566 11.41 -7.33 -9.14
N PHE A 567 12.23 -8.38 -9.28
CA PHE A 567 13.00 -8.70 -10.49
C PHE A 567 12.90 -10.20 -10.78
N ASN A 568 12.68 -10.60 -12.04
CA ASN A 568 12.52 -12.01 -12.45
C ASN A 568 11.59 -12.85 -11.53
N ARG A 569 10.44 -12.26 -11.14
CA ARG A 569 9.42 -12.85 -10.25
C ARG A 569 9.90 -13.15 -8.82
N LYS A 570 11.00 -12.56 -8.38
CA LYS A 570 11.51 -12.63 -6.99
C LYS A 570 11.67 -11.23 -6.41
N LYS A 571 11.62 -11.14 -5.08
CA LYS A 571 12.13 -9.97 -4.34
C LYS A 571 13.66 -10.08 -4.27
N VAL A 572 14.35 -9.02 -4.65
CA VAL A 572 15.83 -8.90 -4.67
C VAL A 572 16.23 -7.57 -4.04
N ASP A 573 17.50 -7.41 -3.66
CA ASP A 573 17.99 -6.09 -3.23
C ASP A 573 18.04 -5.12 -4.41
N ALA A 574 17.78 -3.83 -4.16
CA ALA A 574 17.66 -2.85 -5.23
C ALA A 574 18.94 -2.70 -6.07
N ALA A 575 20.11 -2.97 -5.45
CA ALA A 575 21.42 -2.98 -6.10
C ALA A 575 21.66 -4.20 -7.02
N GLU A 576 20.87 -5.27 -6.89
CA GLU A 576 20.98 -6.48 -7.73
C GLU A 576 20.22 -6.34 -9.06
N ASN A 577 19.38 -5.31 -9.20
CA ASN A 577 18.58 -5.07 -10.39
C ASN A 577 19.37 -4.22 -11.43
N PRO A 578 19.68 -4.77 -12.62
CA PRO A 578 20.44 -4.04 -13.64
C PRO A 578 19.73 -2.78 -14.13
N ASP A 579 18.39 -2.75 -14.18
CA ASP A 579 17.60 -1.56 -14.56
C ASP A 579 17.93 -0.38 -13.62
N PHE A 580 18.07 -0.67 -12.32
CA PHE A 580 18.27 0.34 -11.28
C PHE A 580 19.72 0.82 -11.27
N VAL A 581 20.68 -0.10 -11.46
CA VAL A 581 22.10 0.25 -11.63
C VAL A 581 22.30 1.11 -12.89
N GLN A 582 21.59 0.81 -13.98
CA GLN A 582 21.65 1.61 -15.21
C GLN A 582 21.07 3.02 -15.00
N LEU A 583 19.95 3.16 -14.30
CA LEU A 583 19.37 4.46 -13.91
C LEU A 583 20.31 5.24 -12.95
N GLN A 584 20.97 4.55 -12.02
CA GLN A 584 21.96 5.18 -11.14
C GLN A 584 23.21 5.66 -11.90
N SER A 585 23.61 4.97 -12.97
CA SER A 585 24.75 5.39 -13.81
C SER A 585 24.56 6.73 -14.54
N VAL A 586 23.32 7.24 -14.61
CA VAL A 586 22.99 8.58 -15.15
C VAL A 586 22.50 9.57 -14.07
N GLY A 587 22.68 9.24 -12.78
CA GLY A 587 22.46 10.15 -11.66
C GLY A 587 21.17 9.91 -10.86
N ILE A 588 20.30 8.98 -11.26
CA ILE A 588 19.03 8.71 -10.55
C ILE A 588 19.32 7.89 -9.28
N ARG A 589 19.15 8.50 -8.10
CA ARG A 589 19.57 7.97 -6.78
C ARG A 589 18.60 6.92 -6.21
N ALA A 590 18.12 6.00 -7.05
CA ALA A 590 17.05 5.04 -6.75
C ALA A 590 17.41 3.95 -5.72
N ILE A 591 18.67 3.53 -5.70
CA ILE A 591 19.16 2.44 -4.85
C ILE A 591 19.53 2.97 -3.47
N GLY A 592 18.91 2.41 -2.43
CA GLY A 592 19.21 2.67 -1.04
C GLY A 592 19.54 1.40 -0.27
N GLU A 593 20.17 1.59 0.88
CA GLU A 593 20.45 0.57 1.88
C GLU A 593 19.18 0.12 2.62
N ARG A 594 19.18 -1.12 3.14
CA ARG A 594 18.15 -1.59 4.08
C ARG A 594 18.33 -0.85 5.41
N VAL A 595 17.26 -0.23 5.93
CA VAL A 595 17.27 0.55 7.20
C VAL A 595 16.10 0.07 8.06
N ASN A 596 16.37 -0.44 9.26
CA ASN A 596 15.32 -0.97 10.14
C ASN A 596 14.59 0.16 10.91
N MET A 597 13.49 -0.15 11.61
CA MET A 597 12.69 0.90 12.26
C MET A 597 13.39 1.59 13.45
N GLN A 598 14.34 0.95 14.14
CA GLN A 598 15.16 1.60 15.17
C GLN A 598 16.19 2.58 14.59
N GLU A 599 16.57 2.38 13.33
CA GLU A 599 17.42 3.30 12.58
C GLU A 599 16.59 4.44 11.96
N GLN A 600 15.40 4.13 11.41
CA GLN A 600 14.47 5.15 10.91
C GLN A 600 13.91 6.03 12.04
N ALA A 601 13.82 5.54 13.28
CA ALA A 601 13.44 6.31 14.47
C ALA A 601 14.36 7.52 14.78
N LYS A 602 15.52 7.63 14.12
CA LYS A 602 16.51 8.71 14.34
C LYS A 602 16.26 9.95 13.50
N TYR A 603 15.23 9.95 12.66
CA TYR A 603 14.88 11.05 11.75
C TYR A 603 13.66 11.82 12.28
N ARG A 604 13.59 13.14 12.04
CA ARG A 604 12.42 13.97 12.37
C ARG A 604 11.20 13.66 11.52
N TYR A 605 11.43 13.17 10.29
CA TYR A 605 10.43 13.15 9.24
C TYR A 605 10.39 11.79 8.57
N HIS A 606 9.21 11.16 8.59
CA HIS A 606 8.98 9.86 7.96
C HIS A 606 7.90 10.03 6.91
N ILE A 607 8.18 9.69 5.65
CA ILE A 607 7.10 9.51 4.68
C ILE A 607 6.76 8.04 4.56
N ASP A 608 5.51 7.71 4.29
CA ASP A 608 5.11 6.37 3.89
C ASP A 608 4.31 6.43 2.59
N LEU A 609 4.76 5.67 1.59
CA LEU A 609 4.32 5.82 0.21
C LEU A 609 3.46 4.66 -0.25
N GLY A 610 2.32 4.98 -0.83
CA GLY A 610 1.34 4.02 -1.35
C GLY A 610 1.91 3.02 -2.37
N GLY A 611 1.37 1.81 -2.39
CA GLY A 611 1.74 0.73 -3.32
C GLY A 611 0.55 0.18 -4.11
N GLY A 612 0.50 -1.14 -4.29
CA GLY A 612 -0.53 -1.81 -5.10
C GLY A 612 -1.96 -1.67 -4.57
N GLY A 613 -2.11 -1.38 -3.27
CA GLY A 613 -3.38 -1.03 -2.62
C GLY A 613 -3.65 0.48 -2.50
N GLY A 614 -2.69 1.33 -2.89
CA GLY A 614 -2.70 2.79 -2.68
C GLY A 614 -2.22 3.23 -1.30
N THR A 615 -2.27 2.37 -0.29
CA THR A 615 -1.56 2.54 0.99
C THR A 615 -0.33 1.59 1.07
N SER A 616 0.31 1.53 2.24
CA SER A 616 1.36 0.56 2.58
C SER A 616 0.85 -0.66 3.38
N TRP A 617 -0.41 -0.65 3.81
CA TRP A 617 -1.00 -1.50 4.85
C TRP A 617 -0.35 -1.43 6.24
N THR A 618 0.94 -1.74 6.35
CA THR A 618 1.63 -1.85 7.65
C THR A 618 2.47 -0.63 8.00
N GLY A 619 3.00 0.09 7.00
CA GLY A 619 3.92 1.20 7.21
C GLY A 619 3.34 2.34 8.03
N THR A 620 2.07 2.71 7.82
CA THR A 620 1.43 3.85 8.49
C THR A 620 1.45 3.72 10.02
N ILE A 621 1.08 2.56 10.57
CA ILE A 621 1.07 2.36 12.03
C ILE A 621 2.49 2.27 12.62
N GLU A 622 3.46 1.80 11.85
CA GLU A 622 4.87 1.87 12.24
C GLU A 622 5.37 3.32 12.27
N LYS A 623 5.03 4.14 11.27
CA LYS A 623 5.48 5.53 11.18
C LYS A 623 4.85 6.43 12.24
N LEU A 624 3.60 6.17 12.60
CA LEU A 624 2.93 6.85 13.72
C LEU A 624 3.61 6.54 15.07
N ALA A 625 4.22 5.37 15.25
CA ALA A 625 4.90 5.00 16.50
C ALA A 625 6.31 5.61 16.67
N LEU A 626 6.94 6.06 15.58
CA LEU A 626 8.27 6.67 15.62
C LEU A 626 8.23 8.08 16.23
N PRO A 627 9.33 8.58 16.84
CA PRO A 627 9.34 9.88 17.50
C PRO A 627 9.37 11.09 16.54
N GLY A 628 9.50 10.85 15.24
CA GLY A 628 9.39 11.87 14.18
C GLY A 628 7.99 11.88 13.55
N VAL A 629 7.60 12.99 12.91
CA VAL A 629 6.27 13.15 12.33
C VAL A 629 6.10 12.37 11.03
N LEU A 630 4.93 11.72 10.88
CA LEU A 630 4.50 11.09 9.63
C LEU A 630 4.03 12.15 8.62
N PHE A 631 4.71 12.21 7.49
CA PHE A 631 4.22 12.75 6.23
C PHE A 631 3.38 11.67 5.54
N HIS A 632 2.06 11.78 5.62
CA HIS A 632 1.15 10.74 5.12
C HIS A 632 0.80 10.97 3.65
N HIS A 633 1.12 9.99 2.80
CA HIS A 633 0.75 9.98 1.39
C HIS A 633 -0.76 9.76 1.24
N VAL A 634 -1.52 10.84 1.09
CA VAL A 634 -2.98 10.81 0.91
C VAL A 634 -3.27 10.32 -0.51
N THR A 635 -4.09 9.27 -0.65
CA THR A 635 -4.43 8.68 -1.95
C THR A 635 -5.93 8.42 -2.08
N PRO A 636 -6.44 8.02 -3.26
CA PRO A 636 -7.83 7.60 -3.43
C PRO A 636 -8.25 6.35 -2.63
N THR A 637 -7.37 5.76 -1.80
CA THR A 637 -7.69 4.64 -0.92
C THR A 637 -7.27 4.89 0.53
N LYS A 638 -8.00 4.25 1.47
CA LYS A 638 -7.74 4.26 2.91
C LYS A 638 -7.80 2.86 3.52
N ASP A 639 -7.12 2.67 4.64
CA ASP A 639 -7.17 1.44 5.43
C ASP A 639 -8.13 1.57 6.64
N TRP A 640 -8.52 0.44 7.24
CA TRP A 640 -9.58 0.34 8.24
C TRP A 640 -9.52 1.34 9.41
N PHE A 641 -8.32 1.68 9.91
CA PHE A 641 -8.13 2.58 11.05
C PHE A 641 -7.98 4.06 10.67
N TYR A 642 -7.91 4.40 9.38
CA TYR A 642 -7.60 5.76 8.92
C TYR A 642 -8.68 6.77 9.30
N ASP A 643 -9.93 6.35 9.50
CA ASP A 643 -11.02 7.24 9.92
C ASP A 643 -10.89 7.74 11.37
N ARG A 644 -9.90 7.25 12.14
CA ARG A 644 -9.47 7.84 13.41
C ARG A 644 -8.26 8.77 13.29
N LEU A 645 -7.57 8.78 12.14
CA LEU A 645 -6.40 9.63 11.90
C LEU A 645 -6.84 10.98 11.34
N GLN A 646 -6.70 12.04 12.13
CA GLN A 646 -6.95 13.40 11.68
C GLN A 646 -5.67 14.06 11.10
N PRO A 647 -5.73 14.67 9.89
CA PRO A 647 -4.63 15.43 9.31
C PRO A 647 -4.30 16.68 10.16
N TRP A 648 -3.02 17.05 10.20
CA TRP A 648 -2.44 18.08 11.06
C TRP A 648 -2.64 17.90 12.57
N VAL A 649 -3.19 16.75 12.99
CA VAL A 649 -3.20 16.29 14.39
C VAL A 649 -2.28 15.11 14.58
N HIS A 650 -2.42 14.05 13.76
CA HIS A 650 -1.65 12.81 13.89
C HIS A 650 -0.56 12.65 12.81
N TYR A 651 -0.67 13.43 11.72
CA TYR A 651 0.22 13.36 10.56
C TYR A 651 0.14 14.65 9.72
N ILE A 652 1.16 14.93 8.92
CA ILE A 652 1.14 15.99 7.90
C ILE A 652 0.64 15.38 6.57
N PRO A 653 -0.49 15.83 5.98
CA PRO A 653 -1.02 15.28 4.73
C PRO A 653 -0.16 15.68 3.52
N VAL A 654 0.14 14.73 2.64
CA VAL A 654 0.91 14.94 1.38
C VAL A 654 0.10 14.43 0.18
N ASN A 655 0.12 15.17 -0.92
CA ASN A 655 -0.58 14.80 -2.16
C ASN A 655 -0.12 13.44 -2.71
N SER A 656 -1.03 12.73 -3.39
CA SER A 656 -0.74 11.43 -4.02
C SER A 656 0.35 11.46 -5.09
N ASP A 657 0.79 12.64 -5.51
CA ASP A 657 1.80 12.84 -6.55
C ASP A 657 3.05 13.60 -6.05
N LEU A 658 3.14 13.85 -4.74
CA LEU A 658 4.25 14.47 -4.00
C LEU A 658 4.61 15.92 -4.37
N THR A 659 3.73 16.63 -5.09
CA THR A 659 3.94 18.04 -5.51
C THR A 659 4.15 19.03 -4.36
N ASP A 660 3.57 18.74 -3.20
CA ASP A 660 3.54 19.57 -1.99
C ASP A 660 4.59 19.13 -0.92
N LEU A 661 5.36 18.07 -1.19
CA LEU A 661 6.23 17.46 -0.18
C LEU A 661 7.36 18.40 0.28
N ARG A 662 7.91 19.23 -0.62
CA ARG A 662 8.96 20.21 -0.31
C ARG A 662 8.43 21.36 0.54
N GLU A 663 7.29 21.92 0.18
CA GLU A 663 6.59 22.98 0.92
C GLU A 663 6.29 22.55 2.36
N LYS A 664 5.76 21.33 2.52
CA LYS A 664 5.38 20.80 3.84
C LYS A 664 6.59 20.38 4.69
N PHE A 665 7.73 20.07 4.07
CA PHE A 665 9.02 19.95 4.77
C PHE A 665 9.51 21.32 5.29
N GLU A 666 9.48 22.34 4.45
CA GLU A 666 9.90 23.71 4.82
C GLU A 666 8.98 24.32 5.89
N TRP A 667 7.68 23.99 5.86
CA TRP A 667 6.77 24.26 6.98
C TRP A 667 7.20 23.57 8.28
N ALA A 668 7.53 22.28 8.24
CA ALA A 668 7.85 21.50 9.45
C ALA A 668 9.20 21.92 10.11
N GLU A 669 10.22 22.30 9.33
CA GLU A 669 11.46 22.87 9.87
C GLU A 669 11.29 24.32 10.36
N SER A 670 10.32 25.08 9.84
CA SER A 670 9.98 26.43 10.36
C SER A 670 9.03 26.42 11.56
N HIS A 671 8.26 25.35 11.75
CA HIS A 671 7.31 25.14 12.86
C HIS A 671 7.64 23.85 13.66
N PRO A 672 8.86 23.71 14.22
CA PRO A 672 9.32 22.46 14.82
C PRO A 672 8.53 22.06 16.08
N ALA A 673 8.01 23.03 16.84
CA ALA A 673 7.19 22.74 18.02
C ALA A 673 5.79 22.23 17.65
N GLU A 674 5.28 22.61 16.49
CA GLU A 674 4.01 22.14 15.93
C GLU A 674 4.21 20.76 15.32
N ALA A 675 5.27 20.57 14.53
CA ALA A 675 5.66 19.27 13.99
C ALA A 675 5.91 18.22 15.09
N GLN A 676 6.56 18.59 16.19
CA GLN A 676 6.75 17.72 17.37
C GLN A 676 5.39 17.29 17.97
N LYS A 677 4.45 18.21 18.20
CA LYS A 677 3.11 17.88 18.74
C LYS A 677 2.36 16.89 17.84
N ILE A 678 2.48 17.02 16.52
CA ILE A 678 1.84 16.12 15.55
C ILE A 678 2.48 14.72 15.62
N ALA A 679 3.82 14.63 15.79
CA ALA A 679 4.50 13.35 16.03
C ALA A 679 4.07 12.70 17.35
N GLU A 680 3.98 13.49 18.43
CA GLU A 680 3.58 13.03 19.76
C GLU A 680 2.13 12.49 19.75
N ALA A 681 1.17 13.20 19.15
CA ALA A 681 -0.21 12.73 19.01
C ALA A 681 -0.35 11.49 18.10
N GLY A 682 0.43 11.41 17.01
CA GLY A 682 0.54 10.18 16.20
C GLY A 682 1.07 8.99 17.02
N THR A 683 2.09 9.23 17.85
CA THR A 683 2.65 8.24 18.78
C THR A 683 1.66 7.81 19.85
N GLU A 684 0.90 8.73 20.44
CA GLU A 684 -0.14 8.41 21.42
C GLU A 684 -1.24 7.52 20.83
N PHE A 685 -1.70 7.80 19.60
CA PHE A 685 -2.64 6.93 18.89
C PHE A 685 -2.04 5.54 18.65
N ALA A 686 -0.80 5.45 18.17
CA ALA A 686 -0.14 4.16 17.94
C ALA A 686 0.07 3.36 19.26
N ARG A 687 0.37 4.04 20.37
CA ARG A 687 0.39 3.43 21.71
C ARG A 687 -0.98 2.95 22.16
N TRP A 688 -2.03 3.74 21.94
CA TRP A 688 -3.41 3.40 22.31
C TRP A 688 -3.90 2.13 21.59
N ILE A 689 -3.58 1.94 20.30
CA ILE A 689 -3.83 0.68 19.58
C ILE A 689 -3.13 -0.53 20.25
N GLY A 690 -1.99 -0.32 20.91
CA GLY A 690 -1.27 -1.33 21.68
C GLY A 690 -1.87 -1.68 23.05
N THR A 691 -2.91 -0.97 23.52
CA THR A 691 -3.55 -1.17 24.83
C THR A 691 -4.75 -2.12 24.76
N PRO A 692 -5.07 -2.91 25.81
CA PRO A 692 -6.29 -3.70 25.88
C PRO A 692 -7.57 -2.87 25.70
N GLU A 693 -7.56 -1.63 26.17
CA GLU A 693 -8.66 -0.67 26.05
C GLU A 693 -8.88 -0.29 24.57
N GLY A 694 -7.85 0.25 23.92
CA GLY A 694 -7.93 0.71 22.53
C GLY A 694 -8.11 -0.43 21.53
N PHE A 695 -7.39 -1.53 21.69
CA PHE A 695 -7.60 -2.70 20.83
C PHE A 695 -8.96 -3.37 21.06
N GLY A 696 -9.47 -3.33 22.30
CA GLY A 696 -10.83 -3.79 22.61
C GLY A 696 -11.91 -2.96 21.91
N GLU A 697 -11.75 -1.64 21.88
CA GLU A 697 -12.64 -0.73 21.15
C GLU A 697 -12.58 -0.97 19.63
N LEU A 698 -11.38 -1.09 19.07
CA LEU A 698 -11.18 -1.39 17.65
C LEU A 698 -11.69 -2.77 17.25
N TYR A 699 -11.58 -3.77 18.13
CA TYR A 699 -12.17 -5.09 17.94
C TYR A 699 -13.70 -5.03 17.80
N GLN A 700 -14.36 -4.23 18.65
CA GLN A 700 -15.80 -4.01 18.56
C GLN A 700 -16.17 -3.25 17.28
N GLN A 701 -15.48 -2.14 16.98
CA GLN A 701 -15.78 -1.29 15.82
C GLN A 701 -15.53 -1.98 14.47
N HIS A 702 -14.43 -2.70 14.32
CA HIS A 702 -13.94 -3.19 13.02
C HIS A 702 -14.08 -4.70 12.82
N LEU A 703 -14.67 -5.43 13.77
CA LEU A 703 -15.05 -6.84 13.58
C LEU A 703 -16.45 -7.16 14.08
N VAL A 704 -16.78 -6.85 15.34
CA VAL A 704 -18.08 -7.27 15.91
C VAL A 704 -19.24 -6.49 15.30
N ALA A 705 -19.21 -5.15 15.34
CA ALA A 705 -20.31 -4.32 14.83
C ALA A 705 -20.58 -4.49 13.32
N PRO A 706 -19.56 -4.64 12.43
CA PRO A 706 -19.80 -4.97 11.03
C PRO A 706 -20.45 -6.34 10.81
N LEU A 707 -20.03 -7.37 11.57
CA LEU A 707 -20.66 -8.68 11.48
C LEU A 707 -22.08 -8.67 12.05
N GLN A 708 -22.33 -7.93 13.13
CA GLN A 708 -23.67 -7.72 13.68
C GLN A 708 -24.61 -7.07 12.66
N GLY A 709 -24.21 -5.95 12.06
CA GLY A 709 -25.01 -5.28 11.03
C GLY A 709 -25.27 -6.14 9.80
N ILE A 710 -24.33 -7.03 9.44
CA ILE A 710 -24.51 -8.03 8.36
C ILE A 710 -25.60 -9.04 8.74
N ILE A 711 -25.60 -9.55 9.97
CA ILE A 711 -26.61 -10.50 10.46
C ILE A 711 -27.99 -9.84 10.53
N GLU A 712 -28.07 -8.62 11.10
CA GLU A 712 -29.33 -7.88 11.28
C GLU A 712 -29.96 -7.42 9.95
N ALA A 713 -29.15 -7.14 8.94
CA ALA A 713 -29.62 -6.72 7.62
C ALA A 713 -29.95 -7.88 6.66
N TYR A 714 -29.53 -9.12 6.94
CA TYR A 714 -29.76 -10.23 6.03
C TYR A 714 -31.21 -10.74 6.07
N GLN A 715 -31.80 -10.89 4.89
CA GLN A 715 -33.14 -11.41 4.68
C GLN A 715 -33.09 -12.72 3.89
N THR A 716 -33.94 -13.68 4.30
CA THR A 716 -34.26 -14.86 3.50
C THR A 716 -34.75 -14.45 2.11
N SER A 717 -34.46 -15.25 1.07
CA SER A 717 -34.83 -14.88 -0.30
C SER A 717 -36.34 -14.57 -0.44
N PRO A 718 -36.72 -13.45 -1.09
CA PRO A 718 -38.12 -13.09 -1.30
C PRO A 718 -38.83 -13.93 -2.38
N ASP A 719 -38.09 -14.79 -3.10
CA ASP A 719 -38.61 -15.61 -4.18
C ASP A 719 -39.29 -16.88 -3.63
N ALA A 720 -40.61 -16.94 -3.73
CA ALA A 720 -41.41 -18.07 -3.27
C ALA A 720 -41.08 -19.40 -4.00
N SER A 721 -40.42 -19.37 -5.17
CA SER A 721 -39.95 -20.57 -5.87
C SER A 721 -38.67 -21.17 -5.27
N GLU A 722 -38.05 -20.48 -4.31
CA GLU A 722 -36.85 -20.90 -3.58
C GLU A 722 -37.16 -21.42 -2.17
N ALA A 723 -38.42 -21.41 -1.76
CA ALA A 723 -38.86 -21.91 -0.46
C ALA A 723 -38.45 -23.38 -0.27
N GLY A 724 -37.52 -23.62 0.66
CA GLY A 724 -36.98 -24.95 0.97
C GLY A 724 -35.76 -25.38 0.14
N LYS A 725 -35.22 -24.54 -0.76
CA LYS A 725 -33.89 -24.74 -1.35
C LYS A 725 -32.80 -24.34 -0.37
N SER A 726 -31.62 -24.96 -0.46
CA SER A 726 -30.44 -24.45 0.27
C SER A 726 -29.87 -23.22 -0.44
N VAL A 727 -29.24 -22.31 0.32
CA VAL A 727 -28.50 -21.18 -0.25
C VAL A 727 -27.44 -21.63 -1.26
N LEU A 728 -26.79 -22.78 -1.03
CA LEU A 728 -25.79 -23.33 -1.94
C LEU A 728 -26.39 -23.75 -3.29
N ASP A 729 -27.64 -24.19 -3.33
CA ASP A 729 -28.31 -24.57 -4.58
C ASP A 729 -28.84 -23.35 -5.33
N ILE A 730 -29.35 -22.34 -4.61
CA ILE A 730 -29.70 -21.04 -5.19
C ILE A 730 -28.49 -20.39 -5.88
N ILE A 731 -27.30 -20.43 -5.26
CA ILE A 731 -26.07 -19.89 -5.88
C ILE A 731 -25.66 -20.68 -7.13
N LYS A 732 -25.88 -22.00 -7.19
CA LYS A 732 -25.62 -22.81 -8.40
C LYS A 732 -26.65 -22.58 -9.51
N GLU A 733 -27.91 -22.33 -9.16
CA GLU A 733 -29.01 -22.14 -10.11
C GLU A 733 -29.04 -20.72 -10.72
N LYS A 734 -28.78 -19.69 -9.92
CA LYS A 734 -28.87 -18.26 -10.32
C LYS A 734 -27.50 -17.57 -10.47
N GLY A 735 -26.41 -18.18 -10.01
CA GLY A 735 -25.06 -17.63 -10.12
C GLY A 735 -24.35 -18.00 -11.42
N SER A 736 -23.03 -17.75 -11.46
CA SER A 736 -22.18 -18.23 -12.55
C SER A 736 -21.91 -19.73 -12.38
N PRO A 737 -21.91 -20.54 -13.46
CA PRO A 737 -21.44 -21.92 -13.40
C PRO A 737 -19.95 -22.04 -13.03
N GLU A 738 -19.22 -20.92 -13.04
CA GLU A 738 -17.82 -20.80 -12.62
C GLU A 738 -17.63 -20.72 -11.10
N TYR A 739 -18.69 -20.53 -10.30
CA TYR A 739 -18.56 -20.35 -8.85
C TYR A 739 -18.26 -21.67 -8.12
N THR A 740 -16.99 -21.87 -7.78
CA THR A 740 -16.50 -23.07 -7.08
C THR A 740 -16.46 -22.90 -5.56
N ILE A 741 -16.77 -23.95 -4.80
CA ILE A 741 -16.46 -24.01 -3.36
C ILE A 741 -14.94 -24.17 -3.23
N VAL A 742 -14.30 -23.29 -2.46
CA VAL A 742 -12.84 -23.34 -2.23
C VAL A 742 -12.48 -23.71 -0.80
N SER A 743 -13.36 -23.44 0.16
CA SER A 743 -13.16 -23.87 1.56
C SER A 743 -14.46 -24.21 2.28
N ARG A 744 -14.33 -25.07 3.29
CA ARG A 744 -15.35 -25.32 4.32
C ARG A 744 -14.71 -25.16 5.69
N CYS A 745 -15.38 -24.49 6.61
CA CYS A 745 -14.86 -24.15 7.93
C CYS A 745 -15.89 -24.51 9.01
N SER A 746 -15.49 -25.15 10.10
CA SER A 746 -16.43 -25.38 11.21
C SER A 746 -16.61 -24.14 12.10
N GLY A 747 -15.63 -23.22 12.14
CA GLY A 747 -15.67 -22.03 13.00
C GLY A 747 -15.47 -22.32 14.49
N SER A 748 -15.26 -23.58 14.88
CA SER A 748 -15.17 -24.00 16.29
C SER A 748 -13.78 -23.80 16.90
N TYR A 749 -12.76 -23.53 16.08
CA TYR A 749 -11.38 -23.28 16.47
C TYR A 749 -10.62 -22.47 15.39
N GLN A 750 -9.46 -21.93 15.76
CA GLN A 750 -8.54 -21.23 14.87
C GLN A 750 -8.03 -22.17 13.75
N TYR A 751 -7.95 -21.69 12.50
CA TYR A 751 -7.61 -22.49 11.31
C TYR A 751 -8.54 -23.69 11.07
N SER A 752 -9.83 -23.56 11.41
CA SER A 752 -10.86 -24.60 11.15
C SER A 752 -11.32 -24.65 9.68
N CYS A 753 -10.89 -23.71 8.83
CA CYS A 753 -11.06 -23.76 7.37
C CYS A 753 -10.13 -24.79 6.73
N LYS A 754 -10.67 -25.61 5.82
CA LYS A 754 -9.96 -26.64 5.06
C LYS A 754 -10.13 -26.43 3.55
N ASP A 755 -9.17 -26.88 2.76
CA ASP A 755 -9.33 -27.00 1.30
C ASP A 755 -10.28 -28.17 0.94
N LEU A 756 -10.59 -28.32 -0.34
CA LEU A 756 -11.40 -29.45 -0.84
C LEU A 756 -10.77 -30.83 -0.60
N ASN A 757 -9.47 -30.90 -0.30
CA ASN A 757 -8.75 -32.13 0.03
C ASN A 757 -8.73 -32.42 1.55
N GLY A 758 -9.40 -31.59 2.36
CA GLY A 758 -9.44 -31.70 3.82
C GLY A 758 -8.16 -31.24 4.54
N LYS A 759 -7.21 -30.64 3.82
CA LYS A 759 -5.97 -30.06 4.38
C LYS A 759 -6.27 -28.67 4.94
N ILE A 760 -5.55 -28.30 6.00
CA ILE A 760 -5.41 -26.88 6.36
C ILE A 760 -4.44 -26.27 5.33
N PRO A 761 -4.82 -25.17 4.64
CA PRO A 761 -3.90 -24.43 3.78
C PRO A 761 -2.81 -23.76 4.64
N ASN A 762 -1.54 -23.99 4.28
CA ASN A 762 -0.37 -23.40 4.93
C ASN A 762 -0.27 -21.89 4.69
#